data_AF-I0K7V6-F1
#
_entry.id   AF-I0K7V6-F1
#
_cell.length_a   1.000
_cell.length_b   1.000
_cell.length_c   1.000
_cell.angle_alpha   90.00
_cell.angle_beta   90.00
_cell.angle_gamma   90.00
#
_symmetry.space_group_name_H-M   'P 1'
#
loop_
_entity.id
_entity.type
_entity.pdbx_description
1 polymer ?
#
loop_
_entity_poly.entity_id
_entity_poly.type
_entity_poly.pdbx_seq_one_letter_code
_entity_poly.pdbx_strand_id
1 'polypeptide(L)'
;MNPPFTGRTPFAAILLTLLCLAGYGAYAQSDIETAKQYVRQYGQAQAISPADVDELIVSSAYLSPTTGWYHVYFNQGYRSIEVYNRLMNVVLTGGQVTYLTHNFVPISADLPTIGSIKNTLTPLDALRKATAHVGMPALDAGPIRELNTVRLGDGTLTKTVYAAAAVSHDPVNVKLCWLPIDVDRKGESVVDKLQLTWNVTFLTPDGKNRWNIHLDANTGVVVRQFDELIHCEFGTPAHAHTPLVSPGKVPDRAVGLPARPLAANSYTVFDHPLESPSFGARTVSTNPYTRFVPSGTGPGATNGWHTDGSTSYTITRGNNVWAQEDTNANDGVGASPASATLDFDYPYTQGLNTAAANQNAAITNLFYWSNVIHDVLWRYGFDEPSGNFQQTNLDRGGAGNDHVLADAQDGAGTNNANFSIPPDGGNGRMQMYLWTGNSYQPDGSFDNGIVSHEYGHGWSVRLTGGPANSSCLQNVEQPGEGWSDYLALMLTTNWSSLSANVASANVPRGIGTYVLGQPTTGSGIRLYRYSYDKATVNNPVTYAKVGDVSFSRPHGIGSIWATMLWDMTWEIILQDGQIEATIYSTPANVTAMRGNVAALKLVNEGLRLQPCSPSFVQSRDAILQADQLLFNGRYRCAIGRAFARRGLGANASTGNSSNDRIVIEDFTPIDGANLSSPTTATICTGTVFAYTATSGTAGLTYAWSRPAVSGISNTSATGSSATVNETLVNTTNSPITVTYSFSISPNACGAVSVVPVNVLVSPIVTPTVGTYSICQNATVPAGQGLVVPISLLGTLSGTLTTSSPTYAHATGDNVTVYSPGSTVYYRSYTFTAPASGTQTFEITAAALSDGGNNDTYLALYQTTFNPASPGINFLRGDDDSGVDRLSKLTHSLVQGTTYVIVVSAYNNGVTGSYTMQASTPLFVGGTPNWFTSASGGSAIFTGTVFNPVGVAGAGVPNTATPGTTTFYVSTAESVACRRATTFTILTTAPPTVTSTTLTQGNSVVLSASGCTGTTALLRWYQTVGDGEVSMPVSPTVTTQYYARCQRTTGSLTCLSDKSLNSTVMVVPGTSVESVTSGLWNAPSTWSCNCVPNGTLPVRILHTVTVPDAYTGQAKGIRFSGNGKLSVQGSGQVATLN
;
A
#
# COMPACT_ATOMS: atom_id res chain seq x y z
N MET A 1 32.45 -81.85 18.20
CA MET A 1 31.02 -82.14 18.44
C MET A 1 30.32 -80.82 18.68
N ASN A 2 29.40 -80.44 17.79
CA ASN A 2 28.49 -79.30 17.95
C ASN A 2 27.42 -79.63 19.03
N PRO A 3 26.73 -78.59 19.54
CA PRO A 3 25.37 -78.39 19.03
C PRO A 3 25.09 -76.93 18.58
N PRO A 4 24.05 -76.72 17.75
CA PRO A 4 23.86 -75.50 16.96
C PRO A 4 22.96 -74.47 17.66
N PHE A 5 23.33 -73.19 17.58
CA PHE A 5 22.44 -72.07 17.83
C PHE A 5 21.69 -71.70 16.54
N THR A 6 20.37 -71.73 16.61
CA THR A 6 19.45 -71.37 15.53
C THR A 6 19.46 -69.86 15.30
N GLY A 7 19.81 -69.47 14.07
CA GLY A 7 19.67 -68.10 13.60
C GLY A 7 18.19 -67.73 13.43
N ARG A 8 17.75 -66.71 14.17
CA ARG A 8 16.67 -65.82 13.75
C ARG A 8 17.27 -64.41 13.63
N THR A 9 17.51 -64.00 12.39
CA THR A 9 17.85 -62.65 11.97
C THR A 9 16.85 -61.61 12.52
N PRO A 10 17.28 -60.42 12.98
CA PRO A 10 16.40 -59.35 13.41
C PRO A 10 15.91 -58.55 12.18
N PHE A 11 15.24 -59.21 11.23
CA PHE A 11 14.65 -58.52 10.07
C PHE A 11 13.52 -57.57 10.50
N ALA A 12 12.84 -57.84 11.62
CA ALA A 12 11.77 -56.99 12.14
C ALA A 12 12.26 -55.67 12.75
N ALA A 13 13.45 -55.64 13.37
CA ALA A 13 14.00 -54.43 13.98
C ALA A 13 14.53 -53.44 12.93
N ILE A 14 15.18 -53.96 11.88
CA ILE A 14 15.70 -53.18 10.74
C ILE A 14 14.56 -52.65 9.87
N LEU A 15 13.48 -53.43 9.65
CA LEU A 15 12.31 -52.97 8.91
C LEU A 15 11.54 -51.87 9.67
N LEU A 16 11.48 -51.93 11.00
CA LEU A 16 10.81 -50.92 11.83
C LEU A 16 11.63 -49.60 11.90
N THR A 17 12.97 -49.67 11.89
CA THR A 17 13.82 -48.46 11.78
C THR A 17 13.76 -47.84 10.39
N LEU A 18 13.73 -48.66 9.32
CA LEU A 18 13.53 -48.19 7.94
C LEU A 18 12.12 -47.60 7.71
N LEU A 19 11.07 -48.15 8.34
CA LEU A 19 9.70 -47.60 8.27
C LEU A 19 9.56 -46.30 9.08
N CYS A 20 10.25 -46.15 10.22
CA CYS A 20 10.27 -44.89 10.97
C CYS A 20 11.08 -43.79 10.28
N LEU A 21 12.23 -44.12 9.65
CA LEU A 21 13.02 -43.17 8.85
C LEU A 21 12.32 -42.76 7.55
N ALA A 22 11.58 -43.67 6.91
CA ALA A 22 10.76 -43.36 5.74
C ALA A 22 9.56 -42.47 6.08
N GLY A 23 8.98 -42.59 7.29
CA GLY A 23 7.91 -41.73 7.78
C GLY A 23 8.36 -40.27 7.87
N TYR A 24 9.44 -39.98 8.61
CA TYR A 24 9.93 -38.60 8.78
C TYR A 24 10.44 -37.96 7.48
N GLY A 25 11.08 -38.73 6.59
CA GLY A 25 11.51 -38.23 5.27
C GLY A 25 10.35 -37.90 4.33
N ALA A 26 9.25 -38.67 4.40
CA ALA A 26 8.06 -38.41 3.58
C ALA A 26 7.30 -37.15 4.03
N TYR A 27 7.24 -36.86 5.34
CA TYR A 27 6.59 -35.65 5.87
C TYR A 27 7.37 -34.38 5.51
N ALA A 28 8.69 -34.36 5.69
CA ALA A 28 9.54 -33.21 5.33
C ALA A 28 9.45 -32.88 3.83
N GLN A 29 9.46 -33.91 2.96
CA GLN A 29 9.26 -33.72 1.53
C GLN A 29 7.85 -33.16 1.23
N SER A 30 6.82 -33.61 1.97
CA SER A 30 5.45 -33.13 1.78
C SER A 30 5.24 -31.66 2.18
N ASP A 31 5.90 -31.18 3.24
CA ASP A 31 5.80 -29.78 3.68
C ASP A 31 6.52 -28.83 2.70
N ILE A 32 7.70 -29.22 2.20
CA ILE A 32 8.42 -28.46 1.17
C ILE A 32 7.59 -28.36 -0.12
N GLU A 33 6.97 -29.45 -0.56
CA GLU A 33 6.12 -29.43 -1.75
C GLU A 33 4.82 -28.63 -1.52
N THR A 34 4.26 -28.68 -0.31
CA THR A 34 3.11 -27.84 0.09
C THR A 34 3.47 -26.35 0.00
N ALA A 35 4.65 -25.96 0.50
CA ALA A 35 5.15 -24.59 0.38
C ALA A 35 5.32 -24.17 -1.08
N LYS A 36 5.96 -24.98 -1.92
CA LYS A 36 6.13 -24.70 -3.36
C LYS A 36 4.79 -24.51 -4.08
N GLN A 37 3.82 -25.39 -3.80
CA GLN A 37 2.48 -25.31 -4.40
C GLN A 37 1.75 -24.04 -3.96
N TYR A 38 1.81 -23.70 -2.68
CA TYR A 38 1.22 -22.47 -2.15
C TYR A 38 1.79 -21.23 -2.82
N VAL A 39 3.12 -21.13 -2.91
CA VAL A 39 3.81 -20.00 -3.53
C VAL A 39 3.39 -19.85 -5.00
N ARG A 40 3.34 -20.94 -5.76
CA ARG A 40 2.93 -20.90 -7.18
C ARG A 40 1.45 -20.53 -7.36
N GLN A 41 0.59 -20.92 -6.43
CA GLN A 41 -0.84 -20.67 -6.51
C GLN A 41 -1.22 -19.24 -6.07
N TYR A 42 -0.58 -18.73 -5.01
CA TYR A 42 -0.99 -17.50 -4.34
C TYR A 42 0.05 -16.36 -4.42
N GLY A 43 1.22 -16.59 -5.01
CA GLY A 43 2.32 -15.62 -5.08
C GLY A 43 1.96 -14.31 -5.78
N GLN A 44 1.02 -14.31 -6.73
CA GLN A 44 0.59 -13.08 -7.40
C GLN A 44 0.01 -12.03 -6.44
N ALA A 45 -0.62 -12.45 -5.34
CA ALA A 45 -1.11 -11.54 -4.31
C ALA A 45 0.01 -10.83 -3.54
N GLN A 46 1.25 -11.30 -3.66
CA GLN A 46 2.48 -10.76 -3.05
C GLN A 46 3.41 -10.13 -4.10
N ALA A 47 2.88 -9.77 -5.27
CA ALA A 47 3.66 -9.25 -6.40
C ALA A 47 4.75 -10.20 -6.92
N ILE A 48 4.58 -11.51 -6.72
CA ILE A 48 5.46 -12.55 -7.24
C ILE A 48 4.88 -13.06 -8.56
N SER A 49 5.64 -12.95 -9.65
CA SER A 49 5.28 -13.49 -10.95
C SER A 49 5.59 -14.99 -11.04
N PRO A 50 4.98 -15.75 -11.96
CA PRO A 50 5.34 -17.15 -12.19
C PRO A 50 6.84 -17.35 -12.47
N ALA A 51 7.45 -16.44 -13.25
CA ALA A 51 8.87 -16.48 -13.59
C ALA A 51 9.79 -16.34 -12.37
N ASP A 52 9.33 -15.66 -11.31
CA ASP A 52 10.12 -15.48 -10.08
C ASP A 52 10.27 -16.77 -9.27
N VAL A 53 9.36 -17.72 -9.47
CA VAL A 53 9.21 -18.96 -8.67
C VAL A 53 9.30 -20.23 -9.52
N ASP A 54 9.68 -20.08 -10.80
CA ASP A 54 9.95 -21.20 -11.69
C ASP A 54 11.09 -22.07 -11.13
N GLU A 55 12.12 -21.41 -10.58
CA GLU A 55 13.28 -22.05 -9.98
C GLU A 55 13.41 -21.71 -8.49
N LEU A 56 12.67 -22.42 -7.62
CA LEU A 56 12.84 -22.32 -6.17
C LEU A 56 13.88 -23.33 -5.68
N ILE A 57 15.01 -22.82 -5.15
CA ILE A 57 16.10 -23.65 -4.62
C ILE A 57 16.00 -23.67 -3.09
N VAL A 58 15.76 -24.84 -2.49
CA VAL A 58 15.69 -24.97 -1.03
C VAL A 58 17.08 -24.75 -0.44
N SER A 59 17.25 -23.69 0.36
CA SER A 59 18.49 -23.41 1.08
C SER A 59 18.49 -24.02 2.48
N SER A 60 17.35 -24.03 3.16
CA SER A 60 17.16 -24.66 4.47
C SER A 60 15.70 -25.05 4.66
N ALA A 61 15.44 -26.16 5.33
CA ALA A 61 14.08 -26.55 5.73
C ALA A 61 14.14 -27.37 7.01
N TYR A 62 13.38 -26.98 8.04
CA TYR A 62 13.42 -27.65 9.32
C TYR A 62 12.18 -27.37 10.19
N LEU A 63 11.89 -28.32 11.07
CA LEU A 63 10.89 -28.16 12.12
C LEU A 63 11.53 -27.50 13.34
N SER A 64 10.93 -26.42 13.83
CA SER A 64 11.26 -25.78 15.10
C SER A 64 10.79 -26.64 16.28
N PRO A 65 11.69 -27.17 17.12
CA PRO A 65 11.29 -27.90 18.32
C PRO A 65 10.49 -27.04 19.31
N THR A 66 10.84 -25.76 19.45
CA THR A 66 10.23 -24.89 20.46
C THR A 66 8.84 -24.38 20.08
N THR A 67 8.55 -24.21 18.79
CA THR A 67 7.26 -23.64 18.32
C THR A 67 6.40 -24.64 17.55
N GLY A 68 6.98 -25.75 17.07
CA GLY A 68 6.32 -26.68 16.16
C GLY A 68 6.11 -26.13 14.74
N TRP A 69 6.72 -24.99 14.41
CA TRP A 69 6.65 -24.38 13.07
C TRP A 69 7.62 -25.05 12.13
N TYR A 70 7.18 -25.34 10.90
CA TYR A 70 8.06 -25.82 9.85
C TYR A 70 8.49 -24.66 8.97
N HIS A 71 9.78 -24.36 8.95
CA HIS A 71 10.36 -23.29 8.14
C HIS A 71 10.90 -23.87 6.84
N VAL A 72 10.66 -23.16 5.74
CA VAL A 72 11.24 -23.46 4.43
C VAL A 72 11.79 -22.18 3.84
N TYR A 73 13.10 -22.17 3.58
CA TYR A 73 13.83 -21.07 2.98
C TYR A 73 14.16 -21.43 1.53
N PHE A 74 13.75 -20.58 0.60
CA PHE A 74 14.01 -20.74 -0.83
C PHE A 74 14.90 -19.61 -1.35
N ASN A 75 16.04 -19.95 -1.92
CA ASN A 75 16.80 -19.02 -2.76
C ASN A 75 16.12 -18.92 -4.13
N GLN A 76 16.05 -17.69 -4.65
CA GLN A 76 15.58 -17.44 -6.01
C GLN A 76 16.60 -18.00 -7.00
N GLY A 77 16.15 -18.84 -7.93
CA GLY A 77 16.95 -19.33 -9.05
C GLY A 77 16.69 -18.56 -10.32
N TYR A 78 17.73 -18.38 -11.14
CA TYR A 78 17.63 -17.93 -12.51
C TYR A 78 18.64 -18.69 -13.37
N ARG A 79 18.15 -19.45 -14.37
CA ARG A 79 18.98 -20.30 -15.24
C ARG A 79 19.82 -21.33 -14.46
N SER A 80 19.18 -21.96 -13.48
CA SER A 80 19.73 -22.96 -12.56
C SER A 80 20.86 -22.47 -11.66
N ILE A 81 20.98 -21.15 -11.48
CA ILE A 81 21.97 -20.51 -10.61
C ILE A 81 21.23 -19.59 -9.65
N GLU A 82 21.65 -19.60 -8.39
CA GLU A 82 21.05 -18.76 -7.35
C GLU A 82 21.30 -17.26 -7.61
N VAL A 83 20.28 -16.46 -7.35
CA VAL A 83 20.39 -15.01 -7.24
C VAL A 83 20.83 -14.66 -5.82
N TYR A 84 21.97 -13.98 -5.70
CA TYR A 84 22.63 -13.71 -4.42
C TYR A 84 21.73 -12.93 -3.46
N ASN A 85 21.53 -13.47 -2.25
CA ASN A 85 20.70 -12.89 -1.18
C ASN A 85 19.29 -12.47 -1.64
N ARG A 86 18.69 -13.28 -2.52
CA ARG A 86 17.28 -13.20 -2.89
C ARG A 86 16.60 -14.47 -2.41
N LEU A 87 15.90 -14.36 -1.29
CA LEU A 87 15.40 -15.45 -0.49
C LEU A 87 13.92 -15.23 -0.13
N MET A 88 13.18 -16.33 -0.04
CA MET A 88 11.81 -16.40 0.44
C MET A 88 11.75 -17.31 1.65
N ASN A 89 11.09 -16.85 2.71
CA ASN A 89 10.81 -17.62 3.91
C ASN A 89 9.33 -17.98 3.94
N VAL A 90 9.02 -19.27 4.03
CA VAL A 90 7.67 -19.80 4.13
C VAL A 90 7.56 -20.60 5.42
N VAL A 91 6.54 -20.30 6.21
CA VAL A 91 6.30 -20.97 7.49
C VAL A 91 4.98 -21.72 7.47
N LEU A 92 5.04 -22.98 7.87
CA LEU A 92 3.89 -23.84 8.01
C LEU A 92 3.61 -24.14 9.49
N THR A 93 2.34 -24.09 9.86
CA THR A 93 1.87 -24.48 11.19
C THR A 93 0.76 -25.51 11.02
N GLY A 94 0.96 -26.72 11.59
CA GLY A 94 0.02 -27.83 11.40
C GLY A 94 -0.14 -28.26 9.93
N GLY A 95 0.93 -28.13 9.12
CA GLY A 95 0.93 -28.48 7.68
C GLY A 95 0.26 -27.44 6.77
N GLN A 96 -0.11 -26.26 7.27
CA GLN A 96 -0.69 -25.16 6.49
C GLN A 96 0.25 -23.97 6.46
N VAL A 97 0.45 -23.36 5.29
CA VAL A 97 1.22 -22.12 5.16
C VAL A 97 0.48 -20.99 5.87
N THR A 98 1.11 -20.39 6.88
CA THR A 98 0.55 -19.29 7.67
C THR A 98 1.33 -17.99 7.55
N TYR A 99 2.54 -18.05 7.00
CA TYR A 99 3.33 -16.86 6.72
C TYR A 99 4.25 -17.06 5.52
N LEU A 100 4.43 -15.99 4.76
CA LEU A 100 5.33 -15.91 3.62
C LEU A 100 5.91 -14.50 3.57
N THR A 101 7.23 -14.40 3.42
CA THR A 101 7.93 -13.14 3.09
C THR A 101 9.08 -13.42 2.14
N HIS A 102 9.49 -12.42 1.36
CA HIS A 102 10.61 -12.54 0.43
C HIS A 102 11.24 -11.19 0.11
N ASN A 103 12.42 -11.25 -0.51
CA ASN A 103 13.07 -10.10 -1.14
C ASN A 103 13.47 -10.39 -2.61
N PHE A 104 12.77 -11.33 -3.27
CA PHE A 104 13.01 -11.70 -4.68
C PHE A 104 13.03 -10.51 -5.64
N VAL A 105 13.85 -10.59 -6.68
CA VAL A 105 13.87 -9.62 -7.78
C VAL A 105 12.91 -10.08 -8.88
N PRO A 106 12.08 -9.19 -9.46
CA PRO A 106 11.25 -9.55 -10.60
C PRO A 106 12.06 -10.03 -11.82
N ILE A 107 11.94 -11.30 -12.16
CA ILE A 107 12.49 -11.94 -13.35
C ILE A 107 11.53 -11.66 -14.51
N SER A 108 11.91 -10.70 -15.34
CA SER A 108 11.18 -10.37 -16.57
C SER A 108 12.09 -10.52 -17.78
N ALA A 109 11.50 -10.56 -18.98
CA ALA A 109 12.27 -10.56 -20.22
C ALA A 109 13.17 -9.31 -20.36
N ASP A 110 12.80 -8.22 -19.69
CA ASP A 110 13.48 -6.92 -19.78
C ASP A 110 14.59 -6.74 -18.72
N LEU A 111 14.70 -7.62 -17.72
CA LEU A 111 15.77 -7.54 -16.71
C LEU A 111 17.12 -7.87 -17.39
N PRO A 112 18.02 -6.88 -17.59
CA PRO A 112 19.27 -7.11 -18.29
C PRO A 112 20.17 -8.07 -17.50
N THR A 113 20.93 -8.88 -18.22
CA THR A 113 21.95 -9.76 -17.63
C THR A 113 23.33 -9.46 -18.21
N ILE A 114 24.36 -9.52 -17.36
CA ILE A 114 25.77 -9.42 -17.77
C ILE A 114 26.45 -10.75 -17.46
N GLY A 115 27.26 -11.23 -18.40
CA GLY A 115 28.00 -12.48 -18.28
C GLY A 115 27.28 -13.68 -18.88
N SER A 116 28.02 -14.77 -19.04
CA SER A 116 27.54 -16.02 -19.61
C SER A 116 28.02 -17.21 -18.77
N ILE A 117 27.14 -18.19 -18.57
CA ILE A 117 27.51 -19.48 -17.98
C ILE A 117 28.47 -20.28 -18.87
N LYS A 118 28.63 -19.88 -20.14
CA LYS A 118 29.65 -20.42 -21.05
C LYS A 118 30.94 -19.61 -20.92
N ASN A 119 32.08 -20.28 -21.02
CA ASN A 119 33.41 -19.65 -20.94
C ASN A 119 33.62 -18.87 -19.64
N THR A 120 33.16 -19.40 -18.50
CA THR A 120 33.49 -18.87 -17.19
C THR A 120 34.94 -19.17 -16.85
N LEU A 121 35.54 -18.35 -15.99
CA LEU A 121 36.79 -18.68 -15.32
C LEU A 121 36.62 -19.97 -14.51
N THR A 122 37.72 -20.70 -14.32
CA THR A 122 37.71 -21.79 -13.34
C THR A 122 37.56 -21.21 -11.92
N PRO A 123 36.95 -21.94 -10.96
CA PRO A 123 36.86 -21.48 -9.58
C PRO A 123 38.24 -21.18 -8.95
N LEU A 124 39.27 -21.94 -9.34
CA LEU A 124 40.64 -21.71 -8.88
C LEU A 124 41.21 -20.38 -9.40
N ASP A 125 40.95 -20.04 -10.67
CA ASP A 125 41.39 -18.75 -11.22
C ASP A 125 40.62 -17.58 -10.60
N ALA A 126 39.33 -17.77 -10.28
CA ALA A 126 38.57 -16.79 -9.51
C ALA A 126 39.16 -16.56 -8.12
N LEU A 127 39.52 -17.63 -7.39
CA LEU A 127 40.18 -17.56 -6.09
C LEU A 127 41.53 -16.82 -6.18
N ARG A 128 42.36 -17.14 -7.18
CA ARG A 128 43.64 -16.45 -7.41
C ARG A 128 43.45 -14.95 -7.66
N LYS A 129 42.43 -14.57 -8.44
CA LYS A 129 42.13 -13.15 -8.70
C LYS A 129 41.59 -12.44 -7.46
N ALA A 130 40.74 -13.11 -6.67
CA ALA A 130 40.19 -12.57 -5.42
C ALA A 130 41.31 -12.28 -4.40
N THR A 131 42.19 -13.26 -4.17
CA THR A 131 43.32 -13.13 -3.23
C THR A 131 44.33 -12.09 -3.69
N ALA A 132 44.64 -12.02 -4.99
CA ALA A 132 45.48 -10.97 -5.53
C ALA A 132 44.85 -9.56 -5.37
N HIS A 133 43.53 -9.44 -5.48
CA HIS A 133 42.83 -8.16 -5.32
C HIS A 133 42.98 -7.57 -3.91
N VAL A 134 42.93 -8.42 -2.88
CA VAL A 134 43.11 -8.00 -1.48
C VAL A 134 44.58 -8.00 -1.04
N GLY A 135 45.52 -8.03 -1.99
CA GLY A 135 46.96 -7.89 -1.71
C GLY A 135 47.61 -9.09 -1.06
N MET A 136 46.99 -10.27 -1.11
CA MET A 136 47.59 -11.50 -0.59
C MET A 136 48.69 -12.02 -1.54
N PRO A 137 49.69 -12.76 -1.02
CA PRO A 137 50.74 -13.35 -1.83
C PRO A 137 50.17 -14.23 -2.96
N ALA A 138 50.82 -14.20 -4.12
CA ALA A 138 50.44 -15.03 -5.25
C ALA A 138 50.41 -16.52 -4.84
N LEU A 139 49.34 -17.22 -5.20
CA LEU A 139 49.08 -18.62 -4.82
C LEU A 139 49.95 -19.64 -5.59
N ASP A 140 51.15 -19.25 -5.99
CA ASP A 140 51.98 -20.02 -6.93
C ASP A 140 52.87 -21.08 -6.24
N ALA A 141 52.78 -21.24 -4.90
CA ALA A 141 53.71 -22.09 -4.14
C ALA A 141 53.12 -22.92 -2.98
N GLY A 142 51.80 -22.94 -2.74
CA GLY A 142 51.17 -23.71 -1.65
C GLY A 142 50.25 -24.85 -2.13
N PRO A 143 50.05 -25.94 -1.34
CA PRO A 143 49.12 -27.00 -1.70
C PRO A 143 47.66 -26.51 -1.58
N ILE A 144 46.99 -26.30 -2.72
CA ILE A 144 45.54 -26.07 -2.78
C ILE A 144 44.87 -27.42 -3.09
N ARG A 145 43.96 -27.86 -2.22
CA ARG A 145 43.22 -29.12 -2.38
C ARG A 145 41.74 -28.86 -2.56
N GLU A 146 41.16 -29.43 -3.60
CA GLU A 146 39.71 -29.46 -3.80
C GLU A 146 39.05 -30.40 -2.77
N LEU A 147 38.07 -29.90 -2.04
CA LEU A 147 37.32 -30.65 -1.03
C LEU A 147 35.96 -31.12 -1.55
N ASN A 148 35.22 -30.24 -2.24
CA ASN A 148 33.89 -30.53 -2.75
C ASN A 148 33.58 -29.70 -4.00
N THR A 149 32.78 -30.24 -4.92
CA THR A 149 32.33 -29.56 -6.15
C THR A 149 30.87 -29.79 -6.45
N VAL A 150 30.20 -28.79 -7.01
CA VAL A 150 28.82 -28.88 -7.53
C VAL A 150 28.80 -28.53 -9.01
N ARG A 151 28.07 -29.31 -9.81
CA ARG A 151 27.93 -29.13 -11.26
C ARG A 151 26.46 -29.12 -11.68
N LEU A 152 26.14 -28.37 -12.72
CA LEU A 152 24.86 -28.44 -13.42
C LEU A 152 24.75 -29.74 -14.24
N GLY A 153 23.54 -30.05 -14.72
CA GLY A 153 23.27 -31.25 -15.53
C GLY A 153 24.06 -31.30 -16.86
N ASP A 154 24.54 -30.16 -17.34
CA ASP A 154 25.41 -30.06 -18.53
C ASP A 154 26.91 -30.19 -18.21
N GLY A 155 27.28 -30.40 -16.94
CA GLY A 155 28.65 -30.55 -16.46
C GLY A 155 29.33 -29.25 -16.02
N THR A 156 28.69 -28.08 -16.21
CA THR A 156 29.21 -26.77 -15.80
C THR A 156 29.44 -26.73 -14.29
N LEU A 157 30.66 -26.36 -13.87
CA LEU A 157 31.03 -26.25 -12.46
C LEU A 157 30.47 -24.95 -11.88
N THR A 158 29.70 -25.04 -10.80
CA THR A 158 29.01 -23.89 -10.17
C THR A 158 29.44 -23.63 -8.74
N LYS A 159 30.08 -24.60 -8.07
CA LYS A 159 30.69 -24.40 -6.76
C LYS A 159 31.91 -25.29 -6.61
N THR A 160 32.97 -24.76 -6.02
CA THR A 160 34.08 -25.54 -5.47
C THR A 160 34.44 -25.04 -4.08
N VAL A 161 34.75 -25.98 -3.18
CA VAL A 161 35.30 -25.69 -1.85
C VAL A 161 36.76 -26.12 -1.84
N TYR A 162 37.66 -25.24 -1.41
CA TYR A 162 39.10 -25.48 -1.36
C TYR A 162 39.61 -25.51 0.08
N ALA A 163 40.56 -26.40 0.38
CA ALA A 163 41.51 -26.21 1.47
C ALA A 163 42.73 -25.48 0.89
N ALA A 164 43.00 -24.27 1.39
CA ALA A 164 44.09 -23.43 0.93
C ALA A 164 44.72 -22.71 2.13
N ALA A 165 45.63 -23.38 2.83
CA ALA A 165 46.23 -22.89 4.09
C ALA A 165 46.99 -21.55 3.97
N ALA A 166 47.43 -21.20 2.75
CA ALA A 166 48.05 -19.89 2.49
C ALA A 166 47.02 -18.74 2.39
N VAL A 167 45.73 -19.07 2.23
CA VAL A 167 44.62 -18.13 2.10
C VAL A 167 43.80 -18.07 3.38
N SER A 168 43.49 -19.22 3.96
CA SER A 168 42.53 -19.33 5.05
C SER A 168 42.77 -20.62 5.82
N HIS A 169 42.62 -20.55 7.15
CA HIS A 169 42.55 -21.73 8.00
C HIS A 169 41.22 -22.46 7.84
N ASP A 170 40.16 -21.75 7.42
CA ASP A 170 38.85 -22.30 7.08
C ASP A 170 38.77 -22.76 5.61
N PRO A 171 37.86 -23.70 5.27
CA PRO A 171 37.52 -24.01 3.88
C PRO A 171 37.07 -22.77 3.10
N VAL A 172 37.68 -22.56 1.93
CA VAL A 172 37.40 -21.42 1.03
C VAL A 172 36.26 -21.78 0.08
N ASN A 173 35.19 -21.00 0.11
CA ASN A 173 34.04 -21.20 -0.77
C ASN A 173 34.17 -20.37 -2.05
N VAL A 174 34.02 -21.01 -3.21
CA VAL A 174 33.94 -20.33 -4.51
C VAL A 174 32.66 -20.79 -5.21
N LYS A 175 31.67 -19.90 -5.33
CA LYS A 175 30.32 -20.22 -5.82
C LYS A 175 29.90 -19.26 -6.93
N LEU A 176 29.30 -19.77 -7.99
CA LEU A 176 28.71 -18.98 -9.05
C LEU A 176 27.33 -18.48 -8.60
N CYS A 177 27.05 -17.19 -8.76
CA CYS A 177 25.76 -16.59 -8.45
C CYS A 177 25.42 -15.43 -9.40
N TRP A 178 24.12 -15.16 -9.56
CA TRP A 178 23.65 -13.92 -10.15
C TRP A 178 23.63 -12.84 -9.08
N LEU A 179 24.54 -11.88 -9.17
CA LEU A 179 24.59 -10.73 -8.27
C LEU A 179 23.62 -9.64 -8.79
N PRO A 180 22.62 -9.23 -8.00
CA PRO A 180 21.85 -8.03 -8.28
C PRO A 180 22.76 -6.80 -8.23
N ILE A 181 22.82 -6.05 -9.33
CA ILE A 181 23.54 -4.79 -9.39
C ILE A 181 22.53 -3.68 -9.20
N ASP A 182 22.62 -3.03 -8.06
CA ASP A 182 21.80 -1.90 -7.73
C ASP A 182 22.37 -0.62 -8.36
N VAL A 183 21.50 0.26 -8.81
CA VAL A 183 21.86 1.62 -9.24
C VAL A 183 21.05 2.60 -8.41
N ASP A 184 21.72 3.69 -8.02
CA ASP A 184 21.04 4.82 -7.41
C ASP A 184 20.22 5.53 -8.50
N ARG A 185 18.91 5.59 -8.32
CA ARG A 185 18.00 6.43 -9.09
C ARG A 185 17.32 7.40 -8.13
N LYS A 186 17.88 8.61 -8.04
CA LYS A 186 17.34 9.73 -7.25
C LYS A 186 17.30 9.46 -5.74
N GLY A 187 18.35 8.83 -5.21
CA GLY A 187 18.54 8.46 -3.81
C GLY A 187 18.10 7.03 -3.49
N GLU A 188 17.29 6.41 -4.35
CA GLU A 188 16.76 5.06 -4.15
C GLU A 188 17.63 4.02 -4.85
N SER A 189 17.98 2.97 -4.12
CA SER A 189 18.73 1.84 -4.66
C SER A 189 17.76 0.88 -5.34
N VAL A 190 17.86 0.66 -6.64
CA VAL A 190 17.01 -0.30 -7.37
C VAL A 190 17.85 -1.28 -8.18
N VAL A 191 17.40 -2.53 -8.28
CA VAL A 191 18.10 -3.55 -9.07
C VAL A 191 17.99 -3.20 -10.55
N ASP A 192 19.12 -2.86 -11.17
CA ASP A 192 19.23 -2.49 -12.58
C ASP A 192 19.32 -3.73 -13.48
N LYS A 193 20.11 -4.71 -13.03
CA LYS A 193 20.51 -5.89 -13.80
C LYS A 193 21.03 -6.99 -12.90
N LEU A 194 21.11 -8.20 -13.45
CA LEU A 194 21.81 -9.32 -12.82
C LEU A 194 23.16 -9.55 -13.50
N GLN A 195 24.24 -9.58 -12.74
CA GLN A 195 25.57 -9.90 -13.24
C GLN A 195 26.01 -11.28 -12.74
N LEU A 196 26.45 -12.14 -13.66
CA LEU A 196 26.98 -13.45 -13.30
C LEU A 196 28.36 -13.29 -12.67
N THR A 197 28.52 -13.72 -11.43
CA THR A 197 29.77 -13.56 -10.66
C THR A 197 30.19 -14.85 -9.97
N TRP A 198 31.51 -15.04 -9.83
CA TRP A 198 32.08 -15.90 -8.81
C TRP A 198 32.09 -15.14 -7.49
N ASN A 199 31.32 -15.63 -6.52
CA ASN A 199 31.39 -15.24 -5.12
C ASN A 199 32.47 -16.09 -4.43
N VAL A 200 33.53 -15.42 -3.96
CA VAL A 200 34.69 -16.03 -3.29
C VAL A 200 34.69 -15.56 -1.83
N THR A 201 34.58 -16.51 -0.91
CA THR A 201 34.52 -16.23 0.54
C THR A 201 35.62 -16.95 1.30
N PHE A 202 36.40 -16.21 2.09
CA PHE A 202 37.47 -16.75 2.95
C PHE A 202 37.81 -15.81 4.12
N LEU A 203 38.31 -16.37 5.21
CA LEU A 203 38.90 -15.63 6.33
C LEU A 203 40.41 -15.49 6.09
N THR A 204 40.98 -14.31 6.26
CA THR A 204 42.42 -14.11 6.12
C THR A 204 43.20 -14.83 7.23
N PRO A 205 44.44 -15.29 7.01
CA PRO A 205 45.18 -16.08 8.00
C PRO A 205 45.57 -15.30 9.28
N ASP A 206 45.45 -13.98 9.25
CA ASP A 206 45.66 -13.11 10.41
C ASP A 206 44.36 -12.85 11.21
N GLY A 207 43.25 -13.47 10.81
CA GLY A 207 41.94 -13.33 11.45
C GLY A 207 41.26 -11.99 11.22
N LYS A 208 41.87 -11.06 10.48
CA LYS A 208 41.43 -9.66 10.43
C LYS A 208 40.32 -9.36 9.44
N ASN A 209 40.07 -10.19 8.43
CA ASN A 209 39.03 -9.92 7.44
C ASN A 209 38.40 -11.23 6.96
N ARG A 210 37.07 -11.30 6.92
CA ARG A 210 36.33 -12.36 6.22
C ARG A 210 35.82 -11.79 4.91
N TRP A 211 36.62 -11.92 3.86
CA TRP A 211 36.27 -11.37 2.56
C TRP A 211 35.15 -12.16 1.88
N ASN A 212 34.17 -11.44 1.36
CA ASN A 212 33.18 -11.90 0.39
C ASN A 212 33.35 -11.05 -0.88
N ILE A 213 33.91 -11.66 -1.93
CA ILE A 213 34.32 -10.95 -3.15
C ILE A 213 33.57 -11.53 -4.34
N HIS A 214 32.83 -10.68 -5.04
CA HIS A 214 32.18 -11.01 -6.30
C HIS A 214 33.06 -10.58 -7.47
N LEU A 215 33.49 -11.54 -8.27
CA LEU A 215 34.23 -11.31 -9.51
C LEU A 215 33.36 -11.67 -10.70
N ASP A 216 33.38 -10.85 -11.75
CA ASP A 216 32.71 -11.15 -13.01
C ASP A 216 33.12 -12.55 -13.50
N ALA A 217 32.14 -13.42 -13.75
CA ALA A 217 32.40 -14.84 -13.93
C ALA A 217 33.23 -15.16 -15.18
N ASN A 218 33.26 -14.27 -16.18
CA ASN A 218 33.99 -14.49 -17.43
C ASN A 218 35.35 -13.77 -17.44
N THR A 219 35.42 -12.56 -16.87
CA THR A 219 36.62 -11.70 -16.93
C THR A 219 37.44 -11.73 -15.65
N GLY A 220 36.82 -12.01 -14.50
CA GLY A 220 37.43 -11.98 -13.18
C GLY A 220 37.72 -10.57 -12.66
N VAL A 221 37.09 -9.55 -13.23
CA VAL A 221 37.10 -8.19 -12.67
C VAL A 221 36.26 -8.17 -11.40
N VAL A 222 36.77 -7.59 -10.32
CA VAL A 222 36.00 -7.44 -9.07
C VAL A 222 34.84 -6.48 -9.30
N VAL A 223 33.63 -6.95 -9.00
CA VAL A 223 32.37 -6.22 -9.15
C VAL A 223 31.94 -5.64 -7.80
N ARG A 224 32.12 -6.40 -6.72
CA ARG A 224 31.67 -6.05 -5.37
C ARG A 224 32.53 -6.79 -4.34
N GLN A 225 32.81 -6.15 -3.21
CA GLN A 225 33.57 -6.73 -2.10
C GLN A 225 32.99 -6.22 -0.78
N PHE A 226 32.86 -7.13 0.19
CA PHE A 226 32.53 -6.82 1.58
C PHE A 226 33.43 -7.60 2.52
N ASP A 227 33.66 -7.04 3.70
CA ASP A 227 34.15 -7.79 4.85
C ASP A 227 32.94 -8.25 5.66
N GLU A 228 32.77 -9.56 5.81
CA GLU A 228 31.73 -10.18 6.62
C GLU A 228 32.14 -10.33 8.09
N LEU A 229 33.39 -10.01 8.42
CA LEU A 229 33.84 -9.92 9.80
C LEU A 229 33.30 -8.60 10.37
N ILE A 230 32.50 -8.71 11.41
CA ILE A 230 31.91 -7.53 12.05
C ILE A 230 32.95 -6.95 13.00
N HIS A 231 33.50 -5.80 12.63
CA HIS A 231 34.49 -5.07 13.43
C HIS A 231 33.80 -4.05 14.31
N CYS A 232 33.96 -4.17 15.61
CA CYS A 232 33.43 -3.20 16.57
C CYS A 232 34.43 -2.08 16.89
N GLU A 233 34.89 -1.27 15.92
CA GLU A 233 35.90 -0.23 16.22
C GLU A 233 35.33 0.85 17.16
N PHE A 234 35.74 0.81 18.43
CA PHE A 234 35.29 1.75 19.46
C PHE A 234 36.18 3.00 19.59
N GLY A 235 37.00 3.28 18.56
CA GLY A 235 37.92 4.42 18.47
C GLY A 235 37.30 5.68 17.83
N THR A 236 36.93 6.65 18.69
CA THR A 236 36.53 8.07 18.45
C THR A 236 35.57 8.42 17.30
N PRO A 237 34.36 8.95 17.63
CA PRO A 237 33.80 10.13 17.01
C PRO A 237 34.23 11.39 17.80
N ALA A 238 34.44 12.50 17.10
CA ALA A 238 34.99 13.75 17.61
C ALA A 238 34.37 14.26 18.93
N HIS A 239 35.13 14.26 20.03
CA HIS A 239 34.83 15.08 21.21
C HIS A 239 36.08 15.83 21.69
N ALA A 240 35.96 17.15 21.78
CA ALA A 240 36.99 18.05 22.30
C ALA A 240 37.28 17.73 23.78
N HIS A 241 38.56 17.54 24.11
CA HIS A 241 39.01 17.34 25.48
C HIS A 241 38.98 18.66 26.24
N THR A 242 38.19 18.74 27.31
CA THR A 242 38.55 19.58 28.46
C THR A 242 39.09 18.67 29.56
N PRO A 243 40.36 18.85 29.99
CA PRO A 243 40.96 18.02 31.02
C PRO A 243 40.37 18.42 32.39
N LEU A 244 39.67 17.50 33.05
CA LEU A 244 39.37 17.65 34.47
C LEU A 244 40.44 16.94 35.29
N VAL A 245 41.12 17.78 36.06
CA VAL A 245 42.15 17.44 37.05
C VAL A 245 41.55 16.54 38.13
N SER A 246 42.24 15.44 38.40
CA SER A 246 41.93 14.45 39.44
C SER A 246 42.03 15.06 40.85
N PRO A 247 41.28 14.51 41.81
CA PRO A 247 41.94 14.15 43.06
C PRO A 247 41.51 12.77 43.58
N GLY A 248 42.49 11.99 44.02
CA GLY A 248 42.30 10.91 44.99
C GLY A 248 42.76 9.53 44.53
N LYS A 249 43.97 9.13 44.93
CA LYS A 249 44.39 7.73 44.98
C LYS A 249 43.41 6.94 45.85
N VAL A 250 42.79 5.89 45.31
CA VAL A 250 42.12 4.85 46.11
C VAL A 250 43.16 3.72 46.33
N PRO A 251 43.29 3.14 47.53
CA PRO A 251 44.33 2.15 47.81
C PRO A 251 44.00 0.81 47.14
N ASP A 252 45.04 0.15 46.62
CA ASP A 252 45.03 -1.24 46.21
C ASP A 252 44.40 -2.14 47.29
N ARG A 253 43.26 -2.76 47.00
CA ARG A 253 42.78 -3.92 47.77
C ARG A 253 43.19 -5.18 47.03
N ALA A 254 44.42 -5.61 47.26
CA ALA A 254 44.80 -7.00 47.06
C ALA A 254 44.09 -7.85 48.13
N VAL A 255 43.20 -8.74 47.72
CA VAL A 255 42.74 -9.85 48.56
C VAL A 255 43.01 -11.15 47.82
N GLY A 256 44.25 -11.61 47.87
CA GLY A 256 44.57 -13.01 47.61
C GLY A 256 44.07 -13.84 48.78
N LEU A 257 42.92 -14.49 48.64
CA LEU A 257 42.57 -15.58 49.54
C LEU A 257 43.34 -16.83 49.09
N PRO A 258 43.91 -17.62 50.03
CA PRO A 258 44.47 -18.92 49.70
C PRO A 258 43.38 -19.86 49.15
N ALA A 259 43.74 -20.67 48.16
CA ALA A 259 42.88 -21.65 47.50
C ALA A 259 42.13 -22.51 48.55
N ARG A 260 40.83 -22.29 48.69
CA ARG A 260 39.95 -23.23 49.36
C ARG A 260 39.67 -24.36 48.35
N PRO A 261 39.61 -25.63 48.76
CA PRO A 261 39.11 -26.67 47.87
C PRO A 261 37.67 -26.32 47.51
N LEU A 262 37.46 -25.92 46.26
CA LEU A 262 36.14 -25.63 45.75
C LEU A 262 35.44 -26.94 45.35
N ALA A 263 34.12 -26.86 45.22
CA ALA A 263 33.36 -27.98 44.66
C ALA A 263 33.82 -28.25 43.24
N ALA A 264 33.82 -29.53 42.83
CA ALA A 264 34.10 -29.89 41.44
C ALA A 264 33.14 -29.16 40.48
N ASN A 265 33.63 -28.83 39.29
CA ASN A 265 32.87 -28.11 38.25
C ASN A 265 32.36 -26.75 38.76
N SER A 266 33.30 -25.93 39.24
CA SER A 266 33.05 -24.58 39.74
C SER A 266 33.94 -23.54 39.06
N TYR A 267 33.44 -22.31 38.95
CA TYR A 267 34.09 -21.23 38.22
C TYR A 267 34.03 -19.97 39.07
N THR A 268 35.17 -19.34 39.35
CA THR A 268 35.18 -18.00 39.95
C THR A 268 35.05 -16.99 38.83
N VAL A 269 33.91 -16.32 38.70
CA VAL A 269 33.56 -15.47 37.53
C VAL A 269 32.75 -14.26 37.94
N PHE A 270 32.59 -13.28 37.04
CA PHE A 270 31.54 -12.27 37.18
C PHE A 270 30.21 -12.92 36.77
N ASP A 271 29.60 -13.61 37.74
CA ASP A 271 28.42 -14.46 37.51
C ASP A 271 27.22 -13.64 36.97
N HIS A 272 26.42 -14.27 36.12
CA HIS A 272 25.20 -13.66 35.56
C HIS A 272 24.30 -13.13 36.70
N PRO A 273 23.80 -11.87 36.61
CA PRO A 273 23.77 -10.99 35.44
C PRO A 273 24.82 -9.87 35.45
N LEU A 274 25.95 -10.01 36.15
CA LEU A 274 26.95 -8.94 36.24
C LEU A 274 27.52 -8.60 34.86
N GLU A 275 27.39 -7.34 34.44
CA GLU A 275 27.90 -6.87 33.14
C GLU A 275 29.43 -6.86 33.10
N SER A 276 30.09 -6.43 34.17
CA SER A 276 31.55 -6.29 34.21
C SER A 276 32.07 -6.07 35.64
N PRO A 277 33.39 -5.96 35.87
CA PRO A 277 33.95 -5.74 37.21
C PRO A 277 33.46 -4.48 37.93
N SER A 278 32.96 -3.47 37.20
CA SER A 278 32.42 -2.26 37.81
C SER A 278 31.03 -2.46 38.45
N PHE A 279 30.34 -3.57 38.13
CA PHE A 279 28.99 -3.86 38.63
C PHE A 279 28.95 -4.76 39.86
N GLY A 280 30.06 -5.40 40.22
CA GLY A 280 30.10 -6.30 41.38
C GLY A 280 31.37 -7.14 41.46
N ALA A 281 31.52 -7.86 42.58
CA ALA A 281 32.63 -8.78 42.78
C ALA A 281 32.35 -10.15 42.12
N ARG A 282 33.42 -10.87 41.77
CA ARG A 282 33.34 -12.26 41.31
C ARG A 282 32.76 -13.17 42.39
N THR A 283 32.04 -14.18 41.97
CA THR A 283 31.49 -15.24 42.82
C THR A 283 31.89 -16.61 42.28
N VAL A 284 31.84 -17.63 43.14
CA VAL A 284 32.02 -19.03 42.73
C VAL A 284 30.67 -19.57 42.28
N SER A 285 30.58 -19.93 41.00
CA SER A 285 29.42 -20.58 40.41
C SER A 285 29.68 -22.09 40.27
N THR A 286 28.92 -22.91 40.98
CA THR A 286 29.04 -24.38 40.97
C THR A 286 27.98 -25.02 40.07
N ASN A 287 28.37 -25.95 39.20
CA ASN A 287 27.51 -26.66 38.25
C ASN A 287 26.55 -25.73 37.47
N PRO A 288 27.02 -24.61 36.88
CA PRO A 288 26.15 -23.59 36.28
C PRO A 288 25.22 -24.12 35.18
N TYR A 289 25.65 -25.12 34.41
CA TYR A 289 24.84 -25.77 33.36
C TYR A 289 23.48 -26.30 33.87
N THR A 290 23.36 -26.61 35.17
CA THR A 290 22.10 -27.04 35.78
C THR A 290 21.11 -25.90 36.03
N ARG A 291 21.60 -24.64 36.06
CA ARG A 291 20.78 -23.43 36.25
C ARG A 291 20.11 -23.02 34.95
N PHE A 292 20.82 -23.15 33.82
CA PHE A 292 20.41 -22.54 32.56
C PHE A 292 19.65 -23.46 31.61
N VAL A 293 19.75 -24.79 31.72
CA VAL A 293 18.97 -25.75 30.90
C VAL A 293 18.26 -26.75 31.83
N PRO A 294 17.02 -27.21 31.56
CA PRO A 294 16.36 -28.18 32.43
C PRO A 294 17.11 -29.51 32.41
N SER A 295 17.26 -30.13 33.59
CA SER A 295 17.97 -31.41 33.75
C SER A 295 17.42 -32.50 32.81
N GLY A 296 18.30 -33.19 32.10
CA GLY A 296 17.95 -34.26 31.16
C GLY A 296 17.43 -33.79 29.79
N THR A 297 17.38 -32.48 29.54
CA THR A 297 16.97 -31.88 28.25
C THR A 297 18.07 -30.98 27.69
N GLY A 298 18.15 -30.84 26.36
CA GLY A 298 19.08 -29.90 25.74
C GLY A 298 20.56 -30.33 25.72
N PRO A 299 21.49 -29.44 25.34
CA PRO A 299 22.90 -29.75 25.07
C PRO A 299 23.75 -30.00 26.32
N GLY A 300 23.39 -29.41 27.47
CA GLY A 300 24.08 -29.66 28.75
C GLY A 300 23.72 -30.97 29.45
N ALA A 301 22.69 -31.68 28.99
CA ALA A 301 22.11 -32.85 29.66
C ALA A 301 23.01 -34.10 29.62
N THR A 302 24.05 -34.13 28.80
CA THR A 302 24.82 -35.35 28.55
C THR A 302 26.17 -35.45 29.24
N ASN A 303 26.75 -34.39 29.84
CA ASN A 303 27.83 -34.42 30.88
C ASN A 303 28.32 -32.99 31.30
N GLY A 304 27.50 -31.93 31.23
CA GLY A 304 27.89 -30.54 31.53
C GLY A 304 28.69 -29.85 30.42
N TRP A 305 29.25 -28.65 30.69
CA TRP A 305 29.92 -27.81 29.67
C TRP A 305 31.29 -28.30 29.20
N HIS A 306 31.84 -29.36 29.81
CA HIS A 306 33.18 -29.89 29.54
C HIS A 306 33.19 -31.18 28.72
N THR A 307 32.09 -31.49 28.03
CA THR A 307 32.04 -32.61 27.09
C THR A 307 31.59 -32.12 25.73
N ASP A 308 32.05 -32.77 24.67
CA ASP A 308 31.48 -32.64 23.32
C ASP A 308 30.63 -33.87 22.93
N GLY A 309 30.19 -34.65 23.92
CA GLY A 309 29.46 -35.90 23.73
C GLY A 309 30.34 -37.11 23.40
N SER A 310 31.57 -36.91 22.93
CA SER A 310 32.54 -37.99 22.65
C SER A 310 33.71 -37.99 23.64
N THR A 311 34.17 -36.79 23.98
CA THR A 311 35.37 -36.53 24.78
C THR A 311 34.97 -35.65 25.96
N SER A 312 35.52 -35.95 27.13
CA SER A 312 35.46 -35.09 28.30
C SER A 312 36.78 -34.36 28.45
N TYR A 313 36.71 -33.06 28.66
CA TYR A 313 37.86 -32.16 28.76
C TYR A 313 38.06 -31.72 30.21
N THR A 314 39.32 -31.50 30.60
CA THR A 314 39.70 -30.89 31.89
C THR A 314 40.14 -29.44 31.74
N ILE A 315 39.84 -28.84 30.59
CA ILE A 315 40.14 -27.45 30.21
C ILE A 315 38.86 -26.71 29.85
N THR A 316 38.90 -25.39 29.65
CA THR A 316 37.78 -24.55 29.17
C THR A 316 37.33 -24.86 27.73
N ARG A 317 36.86 -26.09 27.50
CA ARG A 317 36.37 -26.62 26.23
C ARG A 317 35.24 -27.62 26.47
N GLY A 318 34.25 -27.60 25.58
CA GLY A 318 33.26 -28.67 25.45
C GLY A 318 32.40 -28.46 24.20
N ASN A 319 31.11 -28.80 24.30
CA ASN A 319 30.22 -28.86 23.14
C ASN A 319 29.96 -27.49 22.51
N ASN A 320 29.80 -26.45 23.33
CA ASN A 320 29.27 -25.16 22.86
C ASN A 320 30.40 -24.20 22.48
N VAL A 321 31.54 -24.30 23.18
CA VAL A 321 32.65 -23.34 23.09
C VAL A 321 33.97 -24.00 23.48
N TRP A 322 35.04 -23.55 22.84
CA TRP A 322 36.42 -23.71 23.27
C TRP A 322 37.02 -22.33 23.51
N ALA A 323 37.25 -22.00 24.79
CA ALA A 323 37.89 -20.76 25.16
C ALA A 323 39.39 -20.96 25.40
N GLN A 324 40.20 -20.10 24.79
CA GLN A 324 41.66 -20.17 24.81
C GLN A 324 42.28 -18.77 24.76
N GLU A 325 43.58 -18.73 24.96
CA GLU A 325 44.42 -17.55 24.74
C GLU A 325 44.82 -17.42 23.27
N ASP A 326 44.90 -16.20 22.72
CA ASP A 326 45.53 -15.97 21.40
C ASP A 326 46.34 -14.66 21.35
N THR A 327 47.22 -14.43 22.32
CA THR A 327 48.02 -13.18 22.38
C THR A 327 49.00 -13.02 21.22
N ASN A 328 49.25 -14.10 20.46
CA ASN A 328 50.17 -14.08 19.32
C ASN A 328 49.46 -13.83 17.97
N ALA A 329 48.12 -13.76 17.97
CA ALA A 329 47.27 -13.45 16.82
C ALA A 329 47.47 -14.41 15.64
N ASN A 330 47.56 -15.71 15.93
CA ASN A 330 47.78 -16.73 14.89
C ASN A 330 46.57 -17.61 14.61
N ASP A 331 45.43 -17.36 15.27
CA ASP A 331 44.19 -18.14 15.19
C ASP A 331 44.38 -19.65 15.43
N GLY A 332 45.49 -20.02 16.06
CA GLY A 332 45.90 -21.40 16.30
C GLY A 332 45.24 -21.99 17.54
N VAL A 333 45.81 -23.11 18.00
CA VAL A 333 45.46 -23.70 19.29
C VAL A 333 46.29 -23.02 20.37
N GLY A 334 45.61 -22.26 21.22
CA GLY A 334 46.20 -21.50 22.32
C GLY A 334 46.16 -22.22 23.65
N ALA A 335 46.63 -21.54 24.71
CA ALA A 335 46.54 -22.07 26.06
C ALA A 335 45.11 -21.99 26.62
N SER A 336 44.60 -23.08 27.18
CA SER A 336 43.37 -23.10 27.98
C SER A 336 43.70 -23.47 29.42
N PRO A 337 43.15 -22.79 30.44
CA PRO A 337 43.31 -23.17 31.84
C PRO A 337 42.80 -24.61 32.06
N ALA A 338 43.51 -25.37 32.88
CA ALA A 338 43.22 -26.77 33.15
C ALA A 338 42.99 -27.03 34.65
N SER A 339 41.99 -27.86 34.96
CA SER A 339 41.77 -28.44 36.29
C SER A 339 41.24 -29.87 36.18
N ALA A 340 41.86 -30.80 36.90
CA ALA A 340 41.42 -32.20 36.97
C ALA A 340 40.04 -32.36 37.64
N THR A 341 39.69 -31.45 38.54
CA THR A 341 38.41 -31.41 39.26
C THR A 341 37.42 -30.41 38.67
N LEU A 342 37.79 -29.74 37.58
CA LEU A 342 37.01 -28.68 36.93
C LEU A 342 36.70 -27.50 37.88
N ASP A 343 37.58 -27.20 38.83
CA ASP A 343 37.53 -26.00 39.69
C ASP A 343 38.45 -24.90 39.11
N PHE A 344 37.85 -24.00 38.33
CA PHE A 344 38.54 -22.90 37.67
C PHE A 344 38.52 -21.64 38.57
N ASP A 345 39.37 -21.63 39.59
CA ASP A 345 39.55 -20.53 40.54
C ASP A 345 40.89 -19.84 40.34
N TYR A 346 40.89 -18.79 39.50
CA TYR A 346 42.08 -18.02 39.21
C TYR A 346 41.99 -16.60 39.78
N PRO A 347 43.10 -16.02 40.26
CA PRO A 347 43.10 -14.68 40.80
C PRO A 347 42.76 -13.64 39.73
N TYR A 348 42.15 -12.53 40.16
CA TYR A 348 41.90 -11.36 39.32
C TYR A 348 42.34 -10.11 40.09
N THR A 349 43.14 -9.27 39.44
CA THR A 349 43.54 -7.96 39.96
C THR A 349 43.30 -6.89 38.91
N GLN A 350 42.55 -5.86 39.27
CA GLN A 350 42.37 -4.69 38.41
C GLN A 350 43.53 -3.73 38.60
N GLY A 351 44.28 -3.46 37.54
CA GLY A 351 45.44 -2.58 37.56
C GLY A 351 46.03 -2.41 36.16
N LEU A 352 47.13 -1.68 36.05
CA LEU A 352 47.92 -1.62 34.82
C LEU A 352 48.84 -2.84 34.75
N ASN A 353 49.06 -3.36 33.54
CA ASN A 353 49.93 -4.52 33.27
C ASN A 353 49.49 -5.82 33.98
N THR A 354 48.20 -5.95 34.32
CA THR A 354 47.66 -7.16 34.97
C THR A 354 47.09 -8.18 33.99
N ALA A 355 47.00 -7.87 32.70
CA ALA A 355 46.41 -8.74 31.67
C ALA A 355 47.01 -10.17 31.70
N ALA A 356 48.33 -10.30 31.61
CA ALA A 356 48.99 -11.61 31.64
C ALA A 356 48.74 -12.38 32.96
N ALA A 357 48.69 -11.69 34.10
CA ALA A 357 48.38 -12.30 35.40
C ALA A 357 46.91 -12.72 35.53
N ASN A 358 46.01 -12.04 34.81
CA ASN A 358 44.57 -12.30 34.80
C ASN A 358 44.14 -13.28 33.70
N GLN A 359 45.04 -13.73 32.84
CA GLN A 359 44.71 -14.47 31.61
C GLN A 359 43.84 -15.71 31.86
N ASN A 360 44.20 -16.57 32.83
CA ASN A 360 43.37 -17.73 33.17
C ASN A 360 41.97 -17.32 33.69
N ALA A 361 41.87 -16.22 34.44
CA ALA A 361 40.58 -15.71 34.91
C ALA A 361 39.75 -15.15 33.74
N ALA A 362 40.39 -14.52 32.75
CA ALA A 362 39.75 -13.98 31.55
C ALA A 362 39.17 -15.11 30.69
N ILE A 363 39.98 -16.12 30.37
CA ILE A 363 39.55 -17.30 29.61
C ILE A 363 38.41 -18.04 30.33
N THR A 364 38.52 -18.20 31.67
CA THR A 364 37.46 -18.83 32.48
C THR A 364 36.15 -18.03 32.41
N ASN A 365 36.20 -16.70 32.48
CA ASN A 365 35.02 -15.85 32.39
C ASN A 365 34.38 -15.89 30.99
N LEU A 366 35.20 -15.86 29.94
CA LEU A 366 34.75 -15.98 28.55
C LEU A 366 34.09 -17.34 28.26
N PHE A 367 34.70 -18.43 28.72
CA PHE A 367 34.12 -19.77 28.64
C PHE A 367 32.76 -19.84 29.34
N TYR A 368 32.69 -19.31 30.56
CA TYR A 368 31.48 -19.28 31.36
C TYR A 368 30.35 -18.55 30.63
N TRP A 369 30.58 -17.30 30.19
CA TRP A 369 29.55 -16.50 29.56
C TRP A 369 29.12 -17.01 28.18
N SER A 370 30.05 -17.53 27.38
CA SER A 370 29.70 -18.14 26.09
C SER A 370 28.74 -19.32 26.26
N ASN A 371 28.94 -20.15 27.28
CA ASN A 371 28.01 -21.23 27.60
C ASN A 371 26.68 -20.74 28.19
N VAL A 372 26.69 -19.70 29.03
CA VAL A 372 25.45 -19.08 29.54
C VAL A 372 24.60 -18.59 28.38
N ILE A 373 25.17 -17.80 27.47
CA ILE A 373 24.45 -17.22 26.33
C ILE A 373 23.83 -18.32 25.47
N HIS A 374 24.63 -19.34 25.13
CA HIS A 374 24.18 -20.51 24.39
C HIS A 374 22.96 -21.18 25.06
N ASP A 375 23.08 -21.53 26.34
CA ASP A 375 22.06 -22.26 27.08
C ASP A 375 20.77 -21.44 27.24
N VAL A 376 20.88 -20.12 27.44
CA VAL A 376 19.71 -19.23 27.49
C VAL A 376 19.04 -19.16 26.12
N LEU A 377 19.78 -18.89 25.04
CA LEU A 377 19.21 -18.76 23.69
C LEU A 377 18.60 -20.07 23.17
N TRP A 378 19.16 -21.23 23.54
CA TRP A 378 18.58 -22.53 23.22
C TRP A 378 17.13 -22.64 23.73
N ARG A 379 16.83 -22.13 24.93
CA ARG A 379 15.45 -22.09 25.46
C ARG A 379 14.51 -21.19 24.67
N TYR A 380 15.05 -20.17 24.03
CA TYR A 380 14.28 -19.23 23.22
C TYR A 380 14.08 -19.72 21.78
N GLY A 381 14.76 -20.79 21.37
CA GLY A 381 14.61 -21.40 20.04
C GLY A 381 15.76 -21.11 19.08
N PHE A 382 16.94 -20.72 19.60
CA PHE A 382 18.20 -20.86 18.88
C PHE A 382 18.79 -22.24 19.19
N ASP A 383 18.15 -23.24 18.59
CA ASP A 383 18.42 -24.67 18.75
C ASP A 383 19.18 -25.24 17.54
N GLU A 384 19.50 -26.53 17.57
CA GLU A 384 20.33 -27.18 16.57
C GLU A 384 19.77 -27.09 15.15
N PRO A 385 18.48 -27.39 14.88
CA PRO A 385 17.91 -27.18 13.55
C PRO A 385 17.95 -25.73 13.07
N SER A 386 17.97 -24.78 14.02
CA SER A 386 18.05 -23.34 13.73
C SER A 386 19.50 -22.84 13.57
N GLY A 387 20.48 -23.73 13.64
CA GLY A 387 21.90 -23.45 13.41
C GLY A 387 22.60 -22.77 14.58
N ASN A 388 22.37 -23.26 15.80
CA ASN A 388 23.18 -22.87 16.96
C ASN A 388 24.60 -23.47 16.90
N PHE A 389 25.49 -23.07 17.82
CA PHE A 389 26.90 -23.44 17.79
C PHE A 389 27.19 -24.65 18.69
N GLN A 390 27.39 -25.82 18.10
CA GLN A 390 27.64 -27.06 18.83
C GLN A 390 28.61 -28.00 18.10
N GLN A 391 29.57 -28.57 18.82
CA GLN A 391 30.45 -29.62 18.29
C GLN A 391 29.64 -30.86 17.88
N THR A 392 28.65 -31.26 18.68
CA THR A 392 27.67 -32.29 18.35
C THR A 392 26.25 -31.82 18.61
N ASN A 393 25.36 -32.16 17.68
CA ASN A 393 23.93 -31.86 17.77
C ASN A 393 23.12 -33.03 18.38
N LEU A 394 23.79 -34.12 18.79
CA LEU A 394 23.15 -35.28 19.42
C LEU A 394 21.96 -35.83 18.60
N ASP A 395 22.10 -35.86 17.28
CA ASP A 395 21.07 -36.26 16.31
C ASP A 395 19.77 -35.42 16.34
N ARG A 396 19.81 -34.19 16.88
CA ARG A 396 18.65 -33.29 16.97
C ARG A 396 18.38 -32.42 15.73
N GLY A 397 19.20 -32.55 14.68
CA GLY A 397 19.11 -31.75 13.45
C GLY A 397 20.21 -30.69 13.36
N GLY A 398 20.18 -29.87 12.30
CA GLY A 398 21.24 -28.90 11.99
C GLY A 398 22.57 -29.53 11.58
N ALA A 399 23.56 -28.70 11.28
CA ALA A 399 24.92 -29.11 10.99
C ALA A 399 25.87 -28.77 12.16
N GLY A 400 26.27 -29.78 12.94
CA GLY A 400 27.23 -29.59 14.03
C GLY A 400 28.69 -29.48 13.57
N ASN A 401 29.63 -29.70 14.49
CA ASN A 401 31.06 -29.38 14.37
C ASN A 401 31.36 -27.88 14.34
N ASP A 402 30.52 -27.07 14.99
CA ASP A 402 30.57 -25.62 14.86
C ASP A 402 30.51 -24.88 16.20
N HIS A 403 31.05 -25.48 17.27
CA HIS A 403 31.27 -24.80 18.55
C HIS A 403 32.02 -23.46 18.35
N VAL A 404 31.79 -22.50 19.25
CA VAL A 404 32.48 -21.21 19.20
C VAL A 404 33.94 -21.37 19.61
N LEU A 405 34.86 -20.85 18.82
CA LEU A 405 36.25 -20.60 19.21
C LEU A 405 36.30 -19.23 19.88
N ALA A 406 36.60 -19.17 21.18
CA ALA A 406 36.55 -17.93 21.94
C ALA A 406 37.95 -17.54 22.43
N ASP A 407 38.56 -16.58 21.77
CA ASP A 407 39.95 -16.17 21.99
C ASP A 407 39.99 -14.98 22.95
N ALA A 408 40.60 -15.19 24.12
CA ALA A 408 40.81 -14.15 25.13
C ALA A 408 42.17 -13.48 24.93
N GLN A 409 42.19 -12.16 25.16
CA GLN A 409 43.38 -11.32 25.03
C GLN A 409 44.04 -11.45 23.66
N ASP A 410 43.22 -11.58 22.62
CA ASP A 410 43.68 -11.80 21.27
C ASP A 410 44.58 -10.64 20.81
N GLY A 411 45.74 -10.99 20.25
CA GLY A 411 46.80 -10.05 19.86
C GLY A 411 46.55 -9.32 18.55
N ALA A 412 45.49 -9.65 17.80
CA ALA A 412 45.21 -9.09 16.48
C ALA A 412 44.80 -7.61 16.56
N GLY A 413 44.29 -7.16 17.70
CA GLY A 413 43.79 -5.81 17.92
C GLY A 413 43.76 -5.35 19.38
N THR A 414 43.32 -4.11 19.59
CA THR A 414 43.00 -3.53 20.91
C THR A 414 41.79 -2.60 20.78
N ASN A 415 41.15 -2.27 21.90
CA ASN A 415 40.01 -1.34 21.96
C ASN A 415 38.81 -1.73 21.08
N ASN A 416 38.60 -3.04 20.92
CA ASN A 416 37.63 -3.64 20.01
C ASN A 416 37.30 -5.08 20.48
N ALA A 417 36.35 -5.75 19.84
CA ALA A 417 36.13 -7.19 19.83
C ALA A 417 35.42 -7.53 18.50
N ASN A 418 35.46 -8.79 18.08
CA ASN A 418 34.74 -9.20 16.87
C ASN A 418 34.20 -10.61 16.97
N PHE A 419 33.33 -10.95 16.02
CA PHE A 419 32.86 -12.30 15.81
C PHE A 419 32.80 -12.65 14.32
N SER A 420 33.45 -13.74 13.92
CA SER A 420 33.35 -14.34 12.59
C SER A 420 32.26 -15.42 12.56
N ILE A 421 31.25 -15.27 11.69
CA ILE A 421 30.09 -16.18 11.60
C ILE A 421 30.01 -16.86 10.23
N PRO A 422 30.56 -18.07 10.06
CA PRO A 422 30.24 -18.88 8.88
C PRO A 422 28.82 -19.47 8.97
N PRO A 423 28.25 -19.98 7.85
CA PRO A 423 27.02 -20.75 7.87
C PRO A 423 27.08 -21.97 8.79
N ASP A 424 25.91 -22.56 9.06
CA ASP A 424 25.76 -23.76 9.89
C ASP A 424 26.73 -24.89 9.53
N GLY A 425 27.39 -25.45 10.54
CA GLY A 425 28.48 -26.43 10.40
C GLY A 425 29.90 -25.85 10.28
N GLY A 426 30.08 -24.53 10.31
CA GLY A 426 31.38 -23.88 10.45
C GLY A 426 31.56 -23.20 11.81
N ASN A 427 32.72 -23.34 12.45
CA ASN A 427 32.98 -22.75 13.76
C ASN A 427 32.92 -21.21 13.71
N GLY A 428 32.08 -20.62 14.56
CA GLY A 428 32.18 -19.20 14.86
C GLY A 428 33.46 -18.89 15.64
N ARG A 429 34.09 -17.74 15.41
CA ARG A 429 35.27 -17.30 16.19
C ARG A 429 34.98 -15.94 16.81
N MET A 430 35.05 -15.85 18.13
CA MET A 430 34.90 -14.63 18.92
C MET A 430 36.29 -14.19 19.41
N GLN A 431 36.73 -13.00 19.05
CA GLN A 431 38.03 -12.46 19.47
C GLN A 431 37.83 -11.31 20.44
N MET A 432 38.31 -11.49 21.67
CA MET A 432 38.19 -10.49 22.74
C MET A 432 39.53 -9.80 22.96
N TYR A 433 39.58 -8.48 22.77
CA TYR A 433 40.83 -7.74 22.87
C TYR A 433 41.04 -7.05 24.22
N LEU A 434 42.30 -6.68 24.45
CA LEU A 434 42.68 -5.76 25.52
C LEU A 434 42.33 -4.31 25.14
N TRP A 435 42.06 -3.51 26.16
CA TRP A 435 41.74 -2.10 26.03
C TRP A 435 42.79 -1.22 26.69
N THR A 436 42.89 0.02 26.24
CA THR A 436 43.94 0.98 26.60
C THR A 436 43.35 2.37 26.87
N GLY A 437 44.12 3.25 27.52
CA GLY A 437 43.69 4.64 27.77
C GLY A 437 43.01 4.91 29.12
N ASN A 438 42.94 3.93 30.01
CA ASN A 438 42.35 4.05 31.35
C ASN A 438 43.38 4.00 32.49
N SER A 439 42.94 4.24 33.72
CA SER A 439 43.75 4.11 34.95
C SER A 439 44.11 2.65 35.32
N TYR A 440 43.54 1.69 34.60
CA TYR A 440 43.84 0.26 34.60
C TYR A 440 43.84 -0.23 33.15
N GLN A 441 44.28 -1.46 32.89
CA GLN A 441 44.16 -2.09 31.58
C GLN A 441 42.89 -2.96 31.56
N PRO A 442 41.78 -2.52 30.93
CA PRO A 442 40.60 -3.37 30.82
C PRO A 442 40.87 -4.52 29.85
N ASP A 443 40.23 -5.64 30.12
CA ASP A 443 40.24 -6.83 29.28
C ASP A 443 38.79 -7.12 28.87
N GLY A 444 38.53 -7.15 27.57
CA GLY A 444 37.20 -7.34 27.01
C GLY A 444 36.54 -8.64 27.48
N SER A 445 37.32 -9.68 27.79
CA SER A 445 36.80 -10.95 28.32
C SER A 445 36.15 -10.84 29.71
N PHE A 446 36.28 -9.70 30.40
CA PHE A 446 35.54 -9.41 31.64
C PHE A 446 34.35 -8.46 31.43
N ASP A 447 34.17 -7.88 30.25
CA ASP A 447 32.97 -7.11 29.90
C ASP A 447 31.95 -8.04 29.23
N ASN A 448 31.10 -8.64 30.06
CA ASN A 448 30.07 -9.58 29.65
C ASN A 448 29.00 -8.94 28.76
N GLY A 449 28.88 -7.60 28.78
CA GLY A 449 28.09 -6.85 27.81
C GLY A 449 28.68 -6.99 26.40
N ILE A 450 30.00 -6.85 26.25
CA ILE A 450 30.70 -7.06 24.98
C ILE A 450 30.66 -8.54 24.57
N VAL A 451 30.95 -9.48 25.48
CA VAL A 451 30.85 -10.93 25.16
C VAL A 451 29.45 -11.31 24.65
N SER A 452 28.40 -10.78 25.29
CA SER A 452 27.02 -11.02 24.86
C SER A 452 26.68 -10.34 23.53
N HIS A 453 27.26 -9.17 23.27
CA HIS A 453 27.13 -8.46 22.00
C HIS A 453 27.75 -9.28 20.86
N GLU A 454 28.99 -9.73 21.00
CA GLU A 454 29.68 -10.51 19.97
C GLU A 454 28.94 -11.82 19.66
N TYR A 455 28.48 -12.54 20.69
CA TYR A 455 27.66 -13.74 20.49
C TYR A 455 26.30 -13.40 19.82
N GLY A 456 25.78 -12.20 20.08
CA GLY A 456 24.57 -11.67 19.45
C GLY A 456 24.67 -11.55 17.92
N HIS A 457 25.88 -11.35 17.38
CA HIS A 457 26.09 -11.47 15.93
C HIS A 457 25.86 -12.90 15.46
N GLY A 458 26.44 -13.89 16.15
CA GLY A 458 26.18 -15.31 15.87
C GLY A 458 24.70 -15.66 15.89
N TRP A 459 23.97 -15.21 16.92
CA TRP A 459 22.53 -15.41 17.07
C TRP A 459 21.70 -14.79 15.92
N SER A 460 21.95 -13.51 15.61
CA SER A 460 21.17 -12.79 14.60
C SER A 460 21.49 -13.23 13.17
N VAL A 461 22.77 -13.50 12.86
CA VAL A 461 23.23 -13.91 11.54
C VAL A 461 22.80 -15.34 11.19
N ARG A 462 22.89 -16.31 12.12
CA ARG A 462 22.45 -17.70 11.86
C ARG A 462 20.93 -17.83 11.68
N LEU A 463 20.14 -17.01 12.38
CA LEU A 463 18.68 -17.06 12.28
C LEU A 463 18.13 -16.31 11.05
N THR A 464 18.74 -15.19 10.67
CA THR A 464 18.20 -14.34 9.59
C THR A 464 18.46 -14.95 8.21
N GLY A 465 17.38 -15.26 7.47
CA GLY A 465 17.49 -15.90 6.16
C GLY A 465 17.81 -17.40 6.21
N GLY A 466 17.83 -17.99 7.41
CA GLY A 466 18.03 -19.42 7.65
C GLY A 466 19.49 -19.83 7.85
N PRO A 467 19.74 -20.96 8.52
CA PRO A 467 21.06 -21.38 9.01
C PRO A 467 22.13 -21.59 7.92
N ALA A 468 21.72 -21.86 6.69
CA ALA A 468 22.63 -22.03 5.55
C ALA A 468 23.16 -20.72 4.94
N ASN A 469 22.72 -19.54 5.39
CA ASN A 469 23.16 -18.25 4.86
C ASN A 469 23.59 -17.27 5.97
N SER A 470 24.85 -16.84 5.94
CA SER A 470 25.43 -15.90 6.92
C SER A 470 25.58 -14.46 6.40
N SER A 471 25.06 -14.15 5.22
CA SER A 471 25.27 -12.85 4.56
C SER A 471 24.02 -11.96 4.52
N CYS A 472 22.97 -12.34 5.26
CA CYS A 472 21.68 -11.66 5.23
C CYS A 472 21.61 -10.38 6.07
N LEU A 473 22.63 -10.09 6.87
CA LEU A 473 22.76 -8.85 7.65
C LEU A 473 24.02 -8.13 7.20
N GLN A 474 24.00 -7.67 5.95
CA GLN A 474 25.04 -6.80 5.36
C GLN A 474 24.46 -5.56 4.66
N ASN A 475 23.16 -5.33 4.81
CA ASN A 475 22.49 -4.20 4.16
C ASN A 475 22.72 -2.88 4.89
N VAL A 476 22.52 -1.76 4.21
CA VAL A 476 22.80 -0.43 4.74
C VAL A 476 21.99 -0.09 5.99
N GLU A 477 20.68 -0.35 6.00
CA GLU A 477 19.79 -0.10 7.14
C GLU A 477 19.99 -1.12 8.28
N GLN A 478 20.77 -2.19 8.06
CA GLN A 478 20.73 -3.43 8.83
C GLN A 478 20.58 -3.30 10.36
N PRO A 479 19.73 -4.14 10.99
CA PRO A 479 19.55 -4.13 12.43
C PRO A 479 20.60 -4.96 13.22
N GLY A 480 21.62 -5.52 12.54
CA GLY A 480 22.66 -6.43 13.06
C GLY A 480 23.15 -6.10 14.47
N GLU A 481 23.86 -4.98 14.56
CA GLU A 481 24.38 -4.36 15.78
C GLU A 481 23.33 -4.14 16.88
N GLY A 482 22.10 -3.83 16.45
CA GLY A 482 21.00 -3.56 17.37
C GLY A 482 20.46 -4.83 18.04
N TRP A 483 20.44 -5.98 17.34
CA TRP A 483 20.11 -7.26 17.99
C TRP A 483 21.19 -7.66 19.00
N SER A 484 22.45 -7.44 18.67
CA SER A 484 23.58 -7.73 19.56
C SER A 484 23.54 -6.89 20.85
N ASP A 485 23.35 -5.57 20.75
CA ASP A 485 23.16 -4.71 21.92
C ASP A 485 21.89 -5.07 22.71
N TYR A 486 20.80 -5.41 22.02
CA TYR A 486 19.57 -5.87 22.68
C TYR A 486 19.80 -7.15 23.49
N LEU A 487 20.50 -8.14 22.94
CA LEU A 487 20.83 -9.37 23.66
C LEU A 487 21.69 -9.08 24.89
N ALA A 488 22.71 -8.23 24.75
CA ALA A 488 23.55 -7.80 25.87
C ALA A 488 22.72 -7.15 26.99
N LEU A 489 21.78 -6.27 26.65
CA LEU A 489 20.85 -5.67 27.63
C LEU A 489 19.99 -6.71 28.32
N MET A 490 19.45 -7.68 27.57
CA MET A 490 18.57 -8.71 28.12
C MET A 490 19.30 -9.64 29.11
N LEU A 491 20.57 -9.96 28.86
CA LEU A 491 21.36 -10.88 29.67
C LEU A 491 22.10 -10.21 30.85
N THR A 492 22.48 -8.94 30.72
CA THR A 492 23.20 -8.19 31.77
C THR A 492 22.28 -7.29 32.61
N THR A 493 20.96 -7.37 32.39
CA THR A 493 19.98 -6.74 33.25
C THR A 493 19.68 -7.57 34.48
N ASN A 494 19.88 -6.95 35.65
CA ASN A 494 19.43 -7.51 36.91
C ASN A 494 17.91 -7.33 37.05
N TRP A 495 17.16 -8.17 36.34
CA TRP A 495 15.69 -8.14 36.30
C TRP A 495 15.07 -8.26 37.70
N SER A 496 15.71 -9.00 38.61
CA SER A 496 15.25 -9.15 40.00
C SER A 496 15.25 -7.85 40.82
N SER A 497 16.02 -6.85 40.39
CA SER A 497 16.08 -5.53 41.04
C SER A 497 15.05 -4.53 40.50
N LEU A 498 14.34 -4.89 39.44
CA LEU A 498 13.40 -4.02 38.74
C LEU A 498 11.95 -4.39 39.06
N SER A 499 11.03 -3.49 38.75
CA SER A 499 9.58 -3.72 38.88
C SER A 499 8.89 -3.32 37.57
N ALA A 500 7.72 -3.89 37.29
CA ALA A 500 6.94 -3.60 36.09
C ALA A 500 6.30 -2.20 36.13
N ASN A 501 7.13 -1.16 36.11
CA ASN A 501 6.73 0.25 36.17
C ASN A 501 7.67 1.13 35.34
N VAL A 502 7.18 2.32 34.99
CA VAL A 502 7.91 3.28 34.15
C VAL A 502 9.21 3.76 34.80
N ALA A 503 9.27 3.83 36.13
CA ALA A 503 10.49 4.24 36.83
C ALA A 503 11.65 3.27 36.56
N SER A 504 11.37 1.97 36.56
CA SER A 504 12.36 0.94 36.19
C SER A 504 12.68 1.00 34.69
N ALA A 505 11.67 1.25 33.84
CA ALA A 505 11.84 1.40 32.39
C ALA A 505 12.75 2.56 31.99
N ASN A 506 12.73 3.64 32.79
CA ASN A 506 13.48 4.85 32.51
C ASN A 506 14.96 4.78 32.93
N VAL A 507 15.39 3.73 33.65
CA VAL A 507 16.79 3.58 34.07
C VAL A 507 17.70 3.48 32.83
N PRO A 508 18.59 4.46 32.59
CA PRO A 508 19.41 4.48 31.40
C PRO A 508 20.60 3.51 31.52
N ARG A 509 20.88 2.78 30.44
CA ARG A 509 22.01 1.83 30.36
C ARG A 509 22.93 2.12 29.17
N GLY A 510 24.22 2.32 29.44
CA GLY A 510 25.25 2.27 28.41
C GLY A 510 25.69 0.84 28.13
N ILE A 511 26.55 0.65 27.12
CA ILE A 511 27.26 -0.60 26.82
C ILE A 511 28.77 -0.33 26.87
N GLY A 512 29.55 -1.22 27.48
CA GLY A 512 31.01 -1.09 27.53
C GLY A 512 31.50 0.02 28.45
N THR A 513 30.80 0.28 29.57
CA THR A 513 31.24 1.31 30.53
C THR A 513 32.55 0.94 31.22
N TYR A 514 32.79 -0.34 31.48
CA TYR A 514 34.02 -0.83 32.11
C TYR A 514 35.23 -0.67 31.20
N VAL A 515 35.12 -1.00 29.91
CA VAL A 515 36.26 -0.85 29.00
C VAL A 515 36.65 0.62 28.75
N LEU A 516 35.77 1.57 29.07
CA LEU A 516 36.04 3.01 29.04
C LEU A 516 36.37 3.63 30.41
N GLY A 517 36.50 2.81 31.48
CA GLY A 517 36.76 3.33 32.83
C GLY A 517 35.66 4.24 33.37
N GLN A 518 34.44 4.13 32.85
CA GLN A 518 33.29 4.95 33.24
C GLN A 518 32.56 4.35 34.47
N PRO A 519 31.80 5.16 35.23
CA PRO A 519 30.86 4.61 36.20
C PRO A 519 29.80 3.76 35.50
N THR A 520 29.11 2.89 36.24
CA THR A 520 28.04 2.00 35.72
C THR A 520 26.85 2.76 35.09
N THR A 521 26.72 4.06 35.36
CA THR A 521 25.71 4.96 34.79
C THR A 521 26.21 5.76 33.58
N GLY A 522 27.47 5.54 33.17
CA GLY A 522 28.12 6.21 32.04
C GLY A 522 27.45 5.94 30.70
N SER A 523 27.84 6.71 29.69
CA SER A 523 27.29 6.60 28.33
C SER A 523 27.69 5.30 27.64
N GLY A 524 28.87 4.77 27.96
CA GLY A 524 29.46 3.65 27.25
C GLY A 524 29.95 4.05 25.85
N ILE A 525 30.04 3.06 24.97
CA ILE A 525 30.60 3.15 23.60
C ILE A 525 29.59 3.58 22.53
N ARG A 526 28.30 3.66 22.88
CA ARG A 526 27.22 4.01 21.94
C ARG A 526 26.86 5.48 22.04
N LEU A 527 26.26 6.02 20.98
CA LEU A 527 25.80 7.41 20.94
C LEU A 527 24.68 7.69 21.96
N TYR A 528 23.92 6.66 22.33
CA TYR A 528 22.78 6.74 23.24
C TYR A 528 22.87 5.68 24.33
N ARG A 529 22.38 6.03 25.52
CA ARG A 529 22.11 5.04 26.58
C ARG A 529 20.71 4.48 26.37
N TYR A 530 20.52 3.18 26.40
CA TYR A 530 19.21 2.56 26.23
C TYR A 530 18.28 2.88 27.41
N SER A 531 17.12 3.46 27.11
CA SER A 531 16.10 3.89 28.09
C SER A 531 14.75 4.13 27.43
N TYR A 532 13.67 3.80 28.16
CA TYR A 532 12.29 4.15 27.78
C TYR A 532 12.00 5.66 27.88
N ASP A 533 12.82 6.41 28.63
CA ASP A 533 12.71 7.86 28.77
C ASP A 533 13.23 8.57 27.51
N LYS A 534 12.30 8.83 26.59
CA LYS A 534 12.58 9.64 25.41
C LYS A 534 12.77 11.12 25.75
N ALA A 535 12.13 11.67 26.78
CA ALA A 535 12.14 13.11 27.01
C ALA A 535 13.52 13.61 27.49
N THR A 536 14.18 12.85 28.37
CA THR A 536 15.39 13.33 29.05
C THR A 536 16.67 12.56 28.70
N VAL A 537 16.56 11.31 28.23
CA VAL A 537 17.72 10.46 27.91
C VAL A 537 17.95 10.40 26.39
N ASN A 538 16.91 10.08 25.61
CA ASN A 538 17.04 9.72 24.18
C ASN A 538 16.10 10.51 23.26
N ASN A 539 15.99 11.82 23.45
CA ASN A 539 15.02 12.66 22.72
C ASN A 539 15.11 12.61 21.19
N PRO A 540 16.29 12.49 20.56
CA PRO A 540 16.39 12.49 19.09
C PRO A 540 16.39 11.09 18.43
N VAL A 541 16.16 9.99 19.16
CA VAL A 541 16.30 8.62 18.59
C VAL A 541 14.98 8.13 17.99
N THR A 542 14.74 8.51 16.72
CA THR A 542 13.62 8.05 15.87
C THR A 542 14.10 7.35 14.60
N TYR A 543 13.18 6.74 13.85
CA TYR A 543 13.46 6.04 12.60
C TYR A 543 14.14 6.94 11.56
N ALA A 544 13.76 8.22 11.48
CA ALA A 544 14.40 9.19 10.57
C ALA A 544 15.92 9.32 10.75
N LYS A 545 16.48 8.94 11.92
CA LYS A 545 17.93 8.91 12.14
C LYS A 545 18.67 7.86 11.35
N VAL A 546 17.98 6.84 10.83
CA VAL A 546 18.57 5.92 9.85
C VAL A 546 19.05 6.71 8.62
N GLY A 547 18.32 7.74 8.17
CA GLY A 547 18.71 8.63 7.06
C GLY A 547 19.89 9.57 7.34
N ASP A 548 20.30 9.72 8.61
CA ASP A 548 21.35 10.66 9.01
C ASP A 548 22.75 10.10 8.71
N VAL A 549 23.37 10.57 7.63
CA VAL A 549 24.70 10.10 7.17
C VAL A 549 25.83 10.34 8.18
N SER A 550 25.62 11.17 9.20
CA SER A 550 26.61 11.38 10.27
C SER A 550 26.70 10.20 11.25
N PHE A 551 25.72 9.30 11.26
CA PHE A 551 25.73 8.12 12.11
C PHE A 551 26.59 7.03 11.48
N SER A 552 27.48 6.46 12.29
CA SER A 552 28.36 5.37 11.87
C SER A 552 27.54 4.15 11.41
N ARG A 553 28.02 3.50 10.35
CA ARG A 553 27.54 2.18 9.95
C ARG A 553 28.58 1.13 10.36
N PRO A 554 28.16 -0.01 10.90
CA PRO A 554 26.78 -0.36 11.23
C PRO A 554 26.31 0.17 12.61
N HIS A 555 27.23 0.48 13.52
CA HIS A 555 26.96 0.70 14.95
C HIS A 555 25.92 1.77 15.29
N GLY A 556 26.00 2.95 14.69
CA GLY A 556 25.08 4.05 14.95
C GLY A 556 23.64 3.72 14.54
N ILE A 557 23.47 2.98 13.44
CA ILE A 557 22.17 2.47 12.98
C ILE A 557 21.66 1.40 13.95
N GLY A 558 22.51 0.47 14.37
CA GLY A 558 22.19 -0.55 15.37
C GLY A 558 21.61 0.01 16.66
N SER A 559 22.21 1.09 17.19
CA SER A 559 21.72 1.71 18.42
C SER A 559 20.30 2.27 18.31
N ILE A 560 19.84 2.64 17.11
CA ILE A 560 18.44 3.05 16.88
C ILE A 560 17.52 1.83 17.05
N TRP A 561 17.88 0.70 16.44
CA TRP A 561 17.11 -0.55 16.52
C TRP A 561 17.05 -1.11 17.94
N ALA A 562 18.20 -1.24 18.62
CA ALA A 562 18.26 -1.70 20.01
C ALA A 562 17.38 -0.85 20.94
N THR A 563 17.37 0.47 20.71
CA THR A 563 16.52 1.40 21.45
C THR A 563 15.02 1.14 21.22
N MET A 564 14.60 0.79 20.00
CA MET A 564 13.21 0.40 19.72
C MET A 564 12.84 -0.94 20.37
N LEU A 565 13.74 -1.94 20.32
CA LEU A 565 13.51 -3.24 20.97
C LEU A 565 13.47 -3.14 22.51
N TRP A 566 14.25 -2.21 23.08
CA TRP A 566 14.20 -1.91 24.51
C TRP A 566 12.86 -1.31 24.91
N ASP A 567 12.34 -0.34 24.14
CA ASP A 567 11.00 0.19 24.35
C ASP A 567 9.93 -0.90 24.23
N MET A 568 10.07 -1.80 23.25
CA MET A 568 9.15 -2.93 23.05
C MET A 568 9.12 -3.86 24.26
N THR A 569 10.28 -4.18 24.80
CA THR A 569 10.41 -5.05 25.97
C THR A 569 9.68 -4.44 27.17
N TRP A 570 9.86 -3.12 27.40
CA TRP A 570 9.17 -2.42 28.48
C TRP A 570 7.67 -2.27 28.23
N GLU A 571 7.22 -2.00 27.02
CA GLU A 571 5.78 -1.98 26.69
C GLU A 571 5.12 -3.34 26.98
N ILE A 572 5.80 -4.45 26.70
CA ILE A 572 5.31 -5.81 26.99
C ILE A 572 5.26 -6.06 28.50
N ILE A 573 6.33 -5.72 29.24
CA ILE A 573 6.39 -5.80 30.71
C ILE A 573 5.25 -5.00 31.35
N LEU A 574 5.05 -3.76 30.90
CA LEU A 574 4.02 -2.88 31.42
C LEU A 574 2.61 -3.39 31.09
N GLN A 575 2.41 -3.96 29.90
CA GLN A 575 1.14 -4.56 29.51
C GLN A 575 0.78 -5.77 30.39
N ASP A 576 1.75 -6.64 30.68
CA ASP A 576 1.52 -7.79 31.55
C ASP A 576 1.51 -7.45 33.04
N GLY A 577 2.12 -6.32 33.42
CA GLY A 577 2.39 -5.98 34.81
C GLY A 577 3.36 -6.95 35.49
N GLN A 578 4.22 -7.61 34.71
CA GLN A 578 5.10 -8.69 35.18
C GLN A 578 6.51 -8.60 34.62
N ILE A 579 7.49 -8.88 35.47
CA ILE A 579 8.89 -9.13 35.10
C ILE A 579 9.24 -10.51 35.63
N GLU A 580 9.79 -11.35 34.78
CA GLU A 580 10.46 -12.58 35.19
C GLU A 580 11.85 -12.21 35.69
N ALA A 581 12.11 -12.47 36.97
CA ALA A 581 13.37 -12.10 37.62
C ALA A 581 14.57 -12.84 37.04
N THR A 582 14.33 -14.00 36.42
CA THR A 582 15.36 -14.88 35.88
C THR A 582 15.14 -15.13 34.39
N ILE A 583 15.93 -14.50 33.52
CA ILE A 583 15.71 -14.52 32.06
C ILE A 583 15.75 -15.93 31.43
N TYR A 584 16.36 -16.91 32.10
CA TYR A 584 16.40 -18.32 31.69
C TYR A 584 15.33 -19.21 32.33
N SER A 585 14.42 -18.62 33.12
CA SER A 585 13.24 -19.31 33.67
C SER A 585 12.08 -19.22 32.67
N THR A 586 12.03 -20.15 31.73
CA THR A 586 10.96 -20.22 30.73
C THR A 586 9.87 -21.22 31.13
N PRO A 587 8.57 -20.89 30.99
CA PRO A 587 7.49 -21.84 31.22
C PRO A 587 7.50 -22.94 30.16
N ALA A 588 7.01 -24.14 30.52
CA ALA A 588 6.97 -25.29 29.60
C ALA A 588 6.12 -25.05 28.35
N ASN A 589 5.06 -24.25 28.47
CA ASN A 589 4.26 -23.79 27.33
C ASN A 589 4.72 -22.39 26.93
N VAL A 590 5.22 -22.23 25.70
CA VAL A 590 5.70 -20.95 25.16
C VAL A 590 4.64 -19.85 25.25
N THR A 591 3.35 -20.19 25.03
CA THR A 591 2.24 -19.23 25.09
C THR A 591 1.99 -18.68 26.51
N ALA A 592 2.58 -19.29 27.54
CA ALA A 592 2.52 -18.84 28.93
C ALA A 592 3.62 -17.81 29.28
N MET A 593 4.59 -17.55 28.40
CA MET A 593 5.61 -16.51 28.60
C MET A 593 4.97 -15.13 28.78
N ARG A 594 5.55 -14.31 29.68
CA ARG A 594 5.10 -12.95 30.03
C ARG A 594 6.28 -11.99 30.11
N GLY A 595 6.02 -10.69 29.98
CA GLY A 595 7.02 -9.65 30.21
C GLY A 595 8.31 -9.81 29.38
N ASN A 596 9.46 -9.65 30.04
CA ASN A 596 10.80 -9.73 29.44
C ASN A 596 11.10 -11.07 28.74
N VAL A 597 10.61 -12.21 29.25
CA VAL A 597 10.82 -13.50 28.57
C VAL A 597 9.94 -13.63 27.32
N ALA A 598 8.72 -13.08 27.31
CA ALA A 598 7.91 -13.02 26.10
C ALA A 598 8.56 -12.12 25.03
N ALA A 599 9.13 -10.98 25.44
CA ALA A 599 9.83 -10.06 24.54
C ALA A 599 11.03 -10.73 23.86
N LEU A 600 11.91 -11.41 24.60
CA LEU A 600 13.06 -12.10 24.01
C LEU A 600 12.63 -13.24 23.07
N LYS A 601 11.57 -13.98 23.41
CA LYS A 601 11.00 -15.00 22.51
C LYS A 601 10.50 -14.40 21.21
N LEU A 602 9.81 -13.26 21.27
CA LEU A 602 9.33 -12.55 20.08
C LEU A 602 10.46 -12.05 19.20
N VAL A 603 11.56 -11.56 19.79
CA VAL A 603 12.73 -11.14 19.01
C VAL A 603 13.41 -12.36 18.35
N ASN A 604 13.55 -13.48 19.06
CA ASN A 604 14.09 -14.72 18.48
C ASN A 604 13.29 -15.19 17.27
N GLU A 605 11.95 -15.21 17.38
CA GLU A 605 11.11 -15.59 16.25
C GLU A 605 11.07 -14.53 15.16
N GLY A 606 11.15 -13.24 15.50
CA GLY A 606 11.27 -12.15 14.52
C GLY A 606 12.50 -12.31 13.61
N LEU A 607 13.65 -12.67 14.19
CA LEU A 607 14.88 -13.00 13.44
C LEU A 607 14.67 -14.16 12.47
N ARG A 608 13.88 -15.17 12.86
CA ARG A 608 13.55 -16.34 12.02
C ARG A 608 12.51 -16.06 10.95
N LEU A 609 11.66 -15.05 11.16
CA LEU A 609 10.56 -14.72 10.25
C LEU A 609 10.98 -13.67 9.21
N GLN A 610 11.86 -12.74 9.55
CA GLN A 610 12.24 -11.64 8.65
C GLN A 610 12.93 -12.15 7.36
N PRO A 611 12.83 -11.39 6.25
CA PRO A 611 13.53 -11.73 5.01
C PRO A 611 15.04 -11.53 5.13
N CYS A 612 15.77 -11.99 4.11
CA CYS A 612 17.20 -11.67 3.98
C CYS A 612 17.39 -10.18 3.67
N SER A 613 18.41 -9.55 4.24
CA SER A 613 18.66 -8.10 4.15
C SER A 613 17.43 -7.27 4.53
N PRO A 614 16.88 -7.42 5.76
CA PRO A 614 15.65 -6.75 6.14
C PRO A 614 15.88 -5.25 6.43
N SER A 615 14.89 -4.43 6.11
CA SER A 615 14.71 -3.09 6.70
C SER A 615 14.17 -3.17 8.12
N PHE A 616 14.20 -2.07 8.88
CA PHE A 616 13.58 -2.02 10.21
C PHE A 616 12.08 -2.27 10.15
N VAL A 617 11.41 -1.79 9.10
CA VAL A 617 9.98 -2.03 8.85
C VAL A 617 9.72 -3.54 8.73
N GLN A 618 10.52 -4.24 7.91
CA GLN A 618 10.40 -5.69 7.74
C GLN A 618 10.73 -6.46 9.03
N SER A 619 11.74 -6.05 9.79
CA SER A 619 12.08 -6.66 11.08
C SER A 619 10.98 -6.44 12.14
N ARG A 620 10.36 -5.26 12.17
CA ARG A 620 9.20 -4.97 13.02
C ARG A 620 8.01 -5.87 12.64
N ASP A 621 7.71 -5.97 11.35
CA ASP A 621 6.58 -6.74 10.87
C ASP A 621 6.77 -8.24 11.12
N ALA A 622 8.01 -8.74 11.06
CA ALA A 622 8.37 -10.08 11.46
C ALA A 622 8.11 -10.34 12.96
N ILE A 623 8.41 -9.37 13.84
CA ILE A 623 8.10 -9.48 15.28
C ILE A 623 6.59 -9.44 15.53
N LEU A 624 5.84 -8.58 14.83
CA LEU A 624 4.38 -8.56 14.89
C LEU A 624 3.77 -9.89 14.42
N GLN A 625 4.34 -10.50 13.39
CA GLN A 625 3.93 -11.81 12.92
C GLN A 625 4.25 -12.91 13.94
N ALA A 626 5.42 -12.86 14.59
CA ALA A 626 5.77 -13.79 15.66
C ALA A 626 4.74 -13.74 16.79
N ASP A 627 4.30 -12.54 17.19
CA ASP A 627 3.24 -12.35 18.18
C ASP A 627 1.89 -12.90 17.71
N GLN A 628 1.55 -12.67 16.44
CA GLN A 628 0.32 -13.22 15.86
C GLN A 628 0.30 -14.76 15.89
N LEU A 629 1.41 -15.41 15.59
CA LEU A 629 1.48 -16.87 15.52
C LEU A 629 1.66 -17.53 16.89
N LEU A 630 2.42 -16.93 17.81
CA LEU A 630 2.68 -17.52 19.15
C LEU A 630 1.64 -17.14 20.19
N PHE A 631 1.30 -15.85 20.28
CA PHE A 631 0.47 -15.32 21.36
C PHE A 631 -0.89 -14.82 20.86
N ASN A 632 -1.25 -15.13 19.61
CA ASN A 632 -2.50 -14.71 18.99
C ASN A 632 -2.69 -13.18 19.01
N GLY A 633 -1.62 -12.43 18.79
CA GLY A 633 -1.67 -10.97 18.73
C GLY A 633 -1.73 -10.29 20.11
N ARG A 634 -1.45 -11.01 21.21
CA ARG A 634 -1.52 -10.48 22.58
C ARG A 634 -0.70 -9.20 22.74
N TYR A 635 0.51 -9.16 22.20
CA TYR A 635 1.46 -8.06 22.41
C TYR A 635 1.49 -7.07 21.25
N ARG A 636 0.72 -7.28 20.18
CA ARG A 636 0.65 -6.42 18.98
C ARG A 636 0.63 -4.94 19.31
N CYS A 637 -0.09 -4.58 20.37
CA CYS A 637 -0.27 -3.21 20.81
C CYS A 637 0.91 -2.64 21.59
N ALA A 638 1.50 -3.43 22.49
CA ALA A 638 2.75 -3.09 23.15
C ALA A 638 3.88 -2.90 22.12
N ILE A 639 3.98 -3.83 21.17
CA ILE A 639 4.90 -3.78 20.03
C ILE A 639 4.62 -2.52 19.20
N GLY A 640 3.37 -2.31 18.81
CA GLY A 640 2.94 -1.15 18.03
C GLY A 640 3.26 0.20 18.68
N ARG A 641 3.00 0.35 19.99
CA ARG A 641 3.33 1.57 20.74
C ARG A 641 4.84 1.81 20.80
N ALA A 642 5.64 0.76 21.03
CA ALA A 642 7.09 0.87 21.11
C ALA A 642 7.74 1.30 19.79
N PHE A 643 7.25 0.79 18.66
CA PHE A 643 7.76 1.16 17.35
C PHE A 643 7.22 2.51 16.89
N ALA A 644 5.90 2.75 17.01
CA ALA A 644 5.29 4.01 16.60
C ALA A 644 5.84 5.21 17.39
N ARG A 645 6.11 5.08 18.70
CA ARG A 645 6.69 6.18 19.50
C ARG A 645 8.10 6.59 19.05
N ARG A 646 8.78 5.76 18.25
CA ARG A 646 10.10 6.02 17.66
C ARG A 646 10.04 6.19 16.14
N GLY A 647 8.88 6.48 15.57
CA GLY A 647 8.75 6.79 14.14
C GLY A 647 8.71 5.57 13.23
N LEU A 648 8.54 4.36 13.78
CA LEU A 648 8.38 3.11 13.01
C LEU A 648 6.92 2.60 13.11
N GLY A 649 5.96 3.51 12.98
CA GLY A 649 4.51 3.28 13.05
C GLY A 649 3.92 2.63 11.80
N ALA A 650 2.60 2.48 11.77
CA ALA A 650 1.87 1.66 10.77
C ALA A 650 2.19 2.00 9.31
N ASN A 651 2.49 3.26 9.01
CA ASN A 651 2.78 3.76 7.66
C ASN A 651 4.26 4.09 7.45
N ALA A 652 5.15 3.71 8.38
CA ALA A 652 6.58 3.91 8.21
C ALA A 652 7.07 3.07 7.03
N SER A 653 7.93 3.64 6.20
CA SER A 653 8.45 2.98 5.02
C SER A 653 9.96 3.15 4.91
N THR A 654 10.62 2.09 4.45
CA THR A 654 11.98 2.16 3.89
C THR A 654 11.87 2.51 2.39
N GLY A 655 12.98 2.86 1.74
CA GLY A 655 13.02 3.17 0.31
C GLY A 655 12.71 1.96 -0.57
N ASN A 656 12.93 2.09 -1.88
CA ASN A 656 12.68 1.01 -2.83
C ASN A 656 13.60 -0.21 -2.64
N SER A 657 14.61 -0.13 -1.77
CA SER A 657 15.45 -1.25 -1.39
C SER A 657 15.77 -1.22 0.10
N SER A 658 15.78 -2.40 0.71
CA SER A 658 16.25 -2.58 2.08
C SER A 658 17.75 -2.32 2.25
N ASN A 659 18.46 -1.96 1.18
CA ASN A 659 19.87 -1.60 1.16
C ASN A 659 20.12 -0.09 0.95
N ASP A 660 19.18 0.78 1.32
CA ASP A 660 19.35 2.24 1.31
C ASP A 660 19.19 2.86 2.72
N ARG A 661 19.31 4.19 2.84
CA ARG A 661 18.99 4.93 4.08
C ARG A 661 17.74 5.79 3.94
N ILE A 662 16.99 5.64 2.86
CA ILE A 662 15.79 6.44 2.64
C ILE A 662 14.71 5.84 3.54
N VAL A 663 14.33 6.60 4.55
CA VAL A 663 13.35 6.17 5.53
C VAL A 663 12.34 7.29 5.73
N ILE A 664 11.08 6.91 5.81
CA ILE A 664 9.98 7.82 6.14
C ILE A 664 9.47 7.37 7.49
N GLU A 665 9.60 8.25 8.48
CA GLU A 665 9.05 7.99 9.80
C GLU A 665 7.53 8.18 9.81
N ASP A 666 6.87 7.34 10.60
CA ASP A 666 5.46 7.44 10.89
C ASP A 666 5.23 7.16 12.36
N PHE A 667 4.32 7.92 12.96
CA PHE A 667 3.94 7.77 14.36
C PHE A 667 2.52 7.22 14.52
N THR A 668 1.90 6.77 13.41
CA THR A 668 0.56 6.18 13.44
C THR A 668 0.60 4.89 14.26
N PRO A 669 -0.27 4.74 15.26
CA PRO A 669 -0.37 3.52 16.06
C PRO A 669 -0.61 2.27 15.20
N ILE A 670 0.09 1.18 15.52
CA ILE A 670 -0.13 -0.13 14.91
C ILE A 670 -1.24 -0.84 15.69
N ASP A 671 -2.48 -0.53 15.33
CA ASP A 671 -3.65 -1.04 16.04
C ASP A 671 -4.02 -2.46 15.60
N GLY A 672 -4.56 -3.24 16.54
CA GLY A 672 -4.86 -4.66 16.33
C GLY A 672 -6.19 -5.02 15.70
N ALA A 673 -7.00 -4.04 15.29
CA ALA A 673 -8.28 -4.31 14.61
C ALA A 673 -8.39 -3.48 13.34
N ASN A 674 -8.37 -4.15 12.19
CA ASN A 674 -8.69 -3.59 10.87
C ASN A 674 -10.12 -3.96 10.47
N LEU A 675 -10.68 -3.16 9.56
CA LEU A 675 -11.91 -3.49 8.85
C LEU A 675 -11.59 -4.51 7.74
N SER A 676 -12.38 -5.57 7.65
CA SER A 676 -12.43 -6.47 6.49
C SER A 676 -13.37 -5.97 5.40
N SER A 677 -14.26 -5.02 5.73
CA SER A 677 -15.09 -4.31 4.76
C SER A 677 -14.25 -3.31 3.95
N PRO A 678 -14.61 -3.02 2.68
CA PRO A 678 -13.88 -2.06 1.86
C PRO A 678 -13.71 -0.70 2.54
N THR A 679 -12.52 -0.10 2.44
CA THR A 679 -12.24 1.24 2.98
C THR A 679 -12.43 2.36 1.96
N THR A 680 -12.85 2.02 0.73
CA THR A 680 -13.15 2.98 -0.33
C THR A 680 -14.50 2.67 -0.99
N ALA A 681 -15.29 3.70 -1.29
CA ALA A 681 -16.53 3.60 -2.04
C ALA A 681 -16.74 4.81 -2.97
N THR A 682 -17.55 4.67 -4.01
CA THR A 682 -18.00 5.77 -4.88
C THR A 682 -19.52 5.76 -4.97
N ILE A 683 -20.15 6.92 -4.78
CA ILE A 683 -21.60 7.11 -4.85
C ILE A 683 -21.96 8.38 -5.64
N CYS A 684 -23.23 8.50 -6.03
CA CYS A 684 -23.75 9.72 -6.63
C CYS A 684 -24.38 10.63 -5.57
N THR A 685 -24.31 11.95 -5.76
CA THR A 685 -24.98 12.93 -4.90
C THR A 685 -26.48 12.60 -4.77
N GLY A 686 -27.00 12.66 -3.55
CA GLY A 686 -28.40 12.32 -3.25
C GLY A 686 -28.72 10.83 -3.23
N THR A 687 -27.74 9.93 -3.43
CA THR A 687 -27.91 8.49 -3.20
C THR A 687 -27.48 8.10 -1.79
N VAL A 688 -28.10 7.05 -1.27
CA VAL A 688 -27.79 6.53 0.07
C VAL A 688 -26.43 5.82 0.03
N PHE A 689 -25.49 6.29 0.85
CA PHE A 689 -24.31 5.54 1.23
C PHE A 689 -24.69 4.52 2.30
N ALA A 690 -24.96 3.30 1.87
CA ALA A 690 -25.18 2.16 2.75
C ALA A 690 -23.87 1.39 2.94
N TYR A 691 -23.32 1.43 4.14
CA TYR A 691 -22.06 0.77 4.48
C TYR A 691 -22.17 0.07 5.83
N THR A 692 -21.60 -1.12 5.93
CA THR A 692 -21.48 -1.87 7.17
C THR A 692 -20.02 -2.23 7.38
N ALA A 693 -19.41 -1.66 8.41
CA ALA A 693 -18.11 -2.03 8.91
C ALA A 693 -18.12 -3.49 9.39
N THR A 694 -17.19 -4.29 8.89
CA THR A 694 -16.98 -5.66 9.36
C THR A 694 -15.54 -5.87 9.74
N SER A 695 -15.28 -6.81 10.65
CA SER A 695 -13.93 -7.24 11.02
C SER A 695 -13.93 -8.75 11.24
N GLY A 696 -12.76 -9.37 11.08
CA GLY A 696 -12.57 -10.80 11.37
C GLY A 696 -12.58 -11.13 12.86
N THR A 697 -12.46 -10.12 13.72
CA THR A 697 -12.47 -10.28 15.18
C THR A 697 -13.89 -10.22 15.73
N ALA A 698 -14.30 -11.27 16.46
CA ALA A 698 -15.61 -11.34 17.09
C ALA A 698 -15.69 -10.47 18.36
N GLY A 699 -16.90 -10.01 18.73
CA GLY A 699 -17.16 -9.28 19.97
C GLY A 699 -16.80 -7.78 19.95
N LEU A 700 -16.52 -7.21 18.77
CA LEU A 700 -16.23 -5.79 18.60
C LEU A 700 -17.50 -4.93 18.63
N THR A 701 -17.36 -3.75 19.21
CA THR A 701 -18.28 -2.61 19.08
C THR A 701 -17.70 -1.59 18.11
N TYR A 702 -18.59 -0.87 17.44
CA TYR A 702 -18.24 0.09 16.41
C TYR A 702 -18.92 1.41 16.71
N ALA A 703 -18.21 2.50 16.51
CA ALA A 703 -18.73 3.83 16.37
C ALA A 703 -18.09 4.47 15.14
N TRP A 704 -18.64 5.57 14.65
CA TRP A 704 -18.04 6.31 13.57
C TRP A 704 -18.34 7.80 13.71
N SER A 705 -17.47 8.61 13.11
CA SER A 705 -17.67 10.04 12.98
C SER A 705 -17.34 10.50 11.58
N ARG A 706 -18.00 11.55 11.12
CA ARG A 706 -17.75 12.21 9.84
C ARG A 706 -17.78 13.72 10.08
N PRO A 707 -16.70 14.45 9.81
CA PRO A 707 -16.72 15.91 9.91
C PRO A 707 -17.60 16.53 8.81
N ALA A 708 -17.93 17.82 8.97
CA ALA A 708 -18.49 18.59 7.87
C ALA A 708 -17.41 18.78 6.79
N VAL A 709 -17.76 18.57 5.53
CA VAL A 709 -16.83 18.67 4.39
C VAL A 709 -17.30 19.82 3.49
N SER A 710 -16.39 20.74 3.14
CA SER A 710 -16.71 21.86 2.25
C SER A 710 -17.23 21.33 0.91
N GLY A 711 -18.37 21.86 0.44
CA GLY A 711 -19.04 21.38 -0.79
C GLY A 711 -19.95 20.15 -0.60
N ILE A 712 -20.07 19.61 0.61
CA ILE A 712 -21.10 18.65 1.00
C ILE A 712 -22.05 19.34 1.97
N SER A 713 -23.36 19.38 1.67
CA SER A 713 -24.32 20.13 2.50
C SER A 713 -24.61 19.45 3.85
N ASN A 714 -24.25 18.18 4.01
CA ASN A 714 -24.43 17.44 5.26
C ASN A 714 -23.54 18.04 6.37
N THR A 715 -24.13 18.36 7.51
CA THR A 715 -23.39 18.72 8.73
C THR A 715 -22.51 17.55 9.19
N SER A 716 -21.62 17.77 10.16
CA SER A 716 -20.93 16.65 10.81
C SER A 716 -21.92 15.65 11.41
N ALA A 717 -21.56 14.37 11.38
CA ALA A 717 -22.41 13.27 11.88
C ALA A 717 -21.58 12.26 12.67
N THR A 718 -22.23 11.51 13.56
CA THR A 718 -21.63 10.44 14.35
C THR A 718 -22.63 9.30 14.50
N GLY A 719 -22.14 8.06 14.64
CA GLY A 719 -22.97 6.89 14.95
C GLY A 719 -22.25 5.94 15.91
N SER A 720 -23.03 5.10 16.59
CA SER A 720 -22.54 4.11 17.57
C SER A 720 -22.81 2.66 17.11
N SER A 721 -22.83 2.44 15.80
CA SER A 721 -23.02 1.13 15.18
C SER A 721 -21.96 0.89 14.11
N ALA A 722 -21.91 -0.35 13.62
CA ALA A 722 -21.09 -0.70 12.46
C ALA A 722 -21.65 -0.11 11.15
N THR A 723 -22.86 0.43 11.17
CA THR A 723 -23.61 0.80 9.97
C THR A 723 -23.61 2.30 9.75
N VAL A 724 -23.36 2.71 8.51
CA VAL A 724 -23.60 4.06 8.00
C VAL A 724 -24.73 3.97 6.98
N ASN A 725 -25.68 4.89 7.11
CA ASN A 725 -26.80 5.03 6.20
C ASN A 725 -27.10 6.52 6.03
N GLU A 726 -26.25 7.19 5.24
CA GLU A 726 -26.33 8.63 5.01
C GLU A 726 -26.59 8.93 3.54
N THR A 727 -27.46 9.90 3.26
CA THR A 727 -27.61 10.47 1.91
C THR A 727 -26.71 11.68 1.79
N LEU A 728 -25.56 11.53 1.15
CA LEU A 728 -24.60 12.62 0.99
C LEU A 728 -24.98 13.50 -0.22
N VAL A 729 -24.99 14.81 -0.02
CA VAL A 729 -25.36 15.79 -1.04
C VAL A 729 -24.16 16.68 -1.35
N ASN A 730 -23.52 16.41 -2.49
CA ASN A 730 -22.50 17.27 -3.08
C ASN A 730 -23.19 18.45 -3.79
N THR A 731 -22.84 19.67 -3.39
CA THR A 731 -23.38 20.94 -3.92
C THR A 731 -22.49 21.58 -4.97
N THR A 732 -21.36 20.94 -5.30
CA THR A 732 -20.42 21.40 -6.32
C THR A 732 -20.59 20.62 -7.63
N ASN A 733 -19.89 21.08 -8.68
CA ASN A 733 -19.85 20.40 -9.97
C ASN A 733 -18.66 19.44 -10.11
N SER A 734 -17.94 19.16 -9.02
CA SER A 734 -16.77 18.26 -9.01
C SER A 734 -16.94 17.15 -7.96
N PRO A 735 -16.43 15.93 -8.18
CA PRO A 735 -16.43 14.88 -7.14
C PRO A 735 -15.72 15.34 -5.86
N ILE A 736 -16.27 14.99 -4.70
CA ILE A 736 -15.69 15.32 -3.39
C ILE A 736 -15.55 14.04 -2.57
N THR A 737 -14.37 13.81 -1.99
CA THR A 737 -14.14 12.69 -1.06
C THR A 737 -14.61 13.05 0.35
N VAL A 738 -15.40 12.17 0.95
CA VAL A 738 -15.92 12.26 2.32
C VAL A 738 -15.36 11.12 3.13
N THR A 739 -14.66 11.42 4.22
CA THR A 739 -14.02 10.41 5.09
C THR A 739 -14.85 10.15 6.35
N TYR A 740 -15.22 8.90 6.58
CA TYR A 740 -15.77 8.41 7.84
C TYR A 740 -14.65 7.82 8.69
N SER A 741 -14.57 8.19 9.96
CA SER A 741 -13.61 7.65 10.93
C SER A 741 -14.31 6.63 11.82
N PHE A 742 -14.07 5.34 11.61
CA PHE A 742 -14.67 4.24 12.37
C PHE A 742 -13.85 3.87 13.60
N SER A 743 -14.42 4.12 14.77
CA SER A 743 -13.95 3.69 16.08
C SER A 743 -14.32 2.23 16.37
N ILE A 744 -13.34 1.34 16.54
CA ILE A 744 -13.53 -0.10 16.82
C ILE A 744 -13.05 -0.39 18.25
N SER A 745 -13.92 -0.97 19.07
CA SER A 745 -13.65 -1.16 20.50
C SER A 745 -14.23 -2.47 21.08
N PRO A 746 -13.54 -3.15 22.00
CA PRO A 746 -12.12 -2.97 22.26
C PRO A 746 -11.36 -3.48 21.03
N ASN A 747 -10.38 -2.72 20.53
CA ASN A 747 -9.38 -3.33 19.64
C ASN A 747 -8.54 -4.33 20.46
N ALA A 748 -7.62 -5.07 19.82
CA ALA A 748 -6.72 -5.98 20.52
C ALA A 748 -5.88 -5.32 21.64
N CYS A 749 -5.87 -3.97 21.72
CA CYS A 749 -5.12 -3.15 22.66
C CYS A 749 -5.94 -2.67 23.86
N GLY A 750 -7.21 -3.04 23.97
CA GLY A 750 -8.13 -2.47 24.97
C GLY A 750 -8.47 -0.99 24.74
N ALA A 751 -8.08 -0.44 23.59
CA ALA A 751 -8.33 0.94 23.18
C ALA A 751 -9.32 0.99 22.00
N VAL A 752 -9.74 2.19 21.64
CA VAL A 752 -10.56 2.42 20.45
C VAL A 752 -9.61 2.59 19.25
N SER A 753 -9.64 1.67 18.28
CA SER A 753 -8.95 1.83 16.98
C SER A 753 -9.77 2.75 16.08
N VAL A 754 -9.16 3.65 15.31
CA VAL A 754 -9.88 4.52 14.36
C VAL A 754 -9.45 4.22 12.93
N VAL A 755 -10.34 3.64 12.13
CA VAL A 755 -10.09 3.25 10.73
C VAL A 755 -10.83 4.18 9.76
N PRO A 756 -10.16 4.81 8.78
CA PRO A 756 -10.83 5.67 7.80
C PRO A 756 -11.53 4.87 6.69
N VAL A 757 -12.72 5.33 6.29
CA VAL A 757 -13.48 4.86 5.11
C VAL A 757 -13.77 6.05 4.21
N ASN A 758 -13.17 6.07 3.01
CA ASN A 758 -13.22 7.17 2.06
C ASN A 758 -14.32 6.97 1.01
N VAL A 759 -15.23 7.93 0.90
CA VAL A 759 -16.40 7.87 0.00
C VAL A 759 -16.32 9.00 -1.02
N LEU A 760 -16.10 8.68 -2.30
CA LEU A 760 -16.13 9.65 -3.39
C LEU A 760 -17.59 9.97 -3.77
N VAL A 761 -18.06 11.17 -3.46
CA VAL A 761 -19.41 11.64 -3.77
C VAL A 761 -19.39 12.42 -5.08
N SER A 762 -19.81 11.76 -6.16
CA SER A 762 -19.83 12.33 -7.50
C SER A 762 -21.07 13.21 -7.72
N PRO A 763 -20.95 14.38 -8.37
CA PRO A 763 -22.07 15.24 -8.68
C PRO A 763 -22.92 14.65 -9.83
N ILE A 764 -24.20 15.03 -9.85
CA ILE A 764 -25.11 14.78 -10.98
C ILE A 764 -25.18 16.07 -11.78
N VAL A 765 -24.79 16.02 -13.05
CA VAL A 765 -24.86 17.20 -13.92
C VAL A 765 -26.31 17.54 -14.21
N THR A 766 -26.67 18.81 -13.99
CA THR A 766 -28.02 19.32 -14.22
C THR A 766 -28.10 19.94 -15.62
N PRO A 767 -28.97 19.43 -16.50
CA PRO A 767 -29.23 20.05 -17.80
C PRO A 767 -29.77 21.47 -17.65
N THR A 768 -29.22 22.40 -18.41
CA THR A 768 -29.76 23.78 -18.54
C THR A 768 -31.02 23.78 -19.37
N VAL A 769 -31.13 22.87 -20.34
CA VAL A 769 -32.35 22.55 -21.08
C VAL A 769 -32.69 21.08 -20.79
N GLY A 770 -33.40 20.86 -19.69
CA GLY A 770 -33.78 19.54 -19.19
C GLY A 770 -34.90 18.85 -19.96
N THR A 771 -35.61 19.60 -20.81
CA THR A 771 -36.54 19.06 -21.81
C THR A 771 -36.45 19.92 -23.06
N TYR A 772 -36.48 19.29 -24.24
CA TYR A 772 -36.53 20.01 -25.51
C TYR A 772 -37.68 19.48 -26.35
N SER A 773 -38.52 20.39 -26.84
CA SER A 773 -39.68 20.07 -27.66
C SER A 773 -39.53 20.61 -29.07
N ILE A 774 -39.98 19.85 -30.06
CA ILE A 774 -40.04 20.29 -31.46
C ILE A 774 -41.36 19.86 -32.11
N CYS A 775 -41.85 20.63 -33.08
CA CYS A 775 -43.02 20.28 -33.86
C CYS A 775 -42.73 19.11 -34.80
N GLN A 776 -43.72 18.24 -35.00
CA GLN A 776 -43.66 17.18 -36.01
C GLN A 776 -43.25 17.77 -37.38
N ASN A 777 -42.36 17.08 -38.10
CA ASN A 777 -41.79 17.48 -39.39
C ASN A 777 -40.92 18.75 -39.40
N ALA A 778 -40.69 19.41 -38.26
CA ALA A 778 -39.77 20.55 -38.19
C ALA A 778 -38.31 20.10 -38.04
N THR A 779 -37.38 20.95 -38.47
CA THR A 779 -35.93 20.75 -38.30
C THR A 779 -35.47 21.38 -37.00
N VAL A 780 -34.66 20.67 -36.20
CA VAL A 780 -34.01 21.25 -35.01
C VAL A 780 -33.00 22.30 -35.47
N PRO A 781 -33.13 23.58 -35.07
CA PRO A 781 -32.19 24.62 -35.48
C PRO A 781 -30.76 24.31 -35.04
N ALA A 782 -29.77 24.74 -35.82
CA ALA A 782 -28.36 24.56 -35.48
C ALA A 782 -28.04 25.18 -34.10
N GLY A 783 -27.36 24.43 -33.23
CA GLY A 783 -27.03 24.85 -31.87
C GLY A 783 -28.16 24.72 -30.85
N GLN A 784 -29.31 24.16 -31.22
CA GLN A 784 -30.41 23.84 -30.30
C GLN A 784 -30.55 22.33 -30.06
N GLY A 785 -31.24 21.96 -28.98
CA GLY A 785 -31.44 20.59 -28.54
C GLY A 785 -31.48 20.49 -27.03
N LEU A 786 -31.14 19.31 -26.50
CA LEU A 786 -30.93 19.14 -25.06
C LEU A 786 -29.57 19.78 -24.71
N VAL A 787 -29.55 20.61 -23.68
CA VAL A 787 -28.38 21.44 -23.35
C VAL A 787 -27.95 21.21 -21.92
N VAL A 788 -26.66 21.04 -21.73
CA VAL A 788 -25.97 20.97 -20.45
C VAL A 788 -24.87 22.05 -20.40
N PRO A 789 -24.61 22.64 -19.21
CA PRO A 789 -23.60 23.67 -19.10
C PRO A 789 -22.20 23.07 -19.29
N ILE A 790 -21.26 23.90 -19.75
CA ILE A 790 -19.84 23.55 -19.67
C ILE A 790 -19.45 23.66 -18.20
N SER A 791 -19.06 22.53 -17.61
CA SER A 791 -18.46 22.53 -16.27
C SER A 791 -17.04 23.09 -16.37
N LEU A 792 -16.76 24.16 -15.64
CA LEU A 792 -15.39 24.58 -15.39
C LEU A 792 -14.86 23.86 -14.14
N LEU A 793 -13.72 23.20 -14.29
CA LEU A 793 -13.00 22.53 -13.22
C LEU A 793 -11.95 23.48 -12.63
N GLY A 794 -11.84 23.47 -11.30
CA GLY A 794 -10.72 24.04 -10.57
C GLY A 794 -9.55 23.08 -10.39
N THR A 795 -9.77 21.80 -10.70
CA THR A 795 -8.77 20.74 -10.51
C THR A 795 -8.68 19.92 -11.78
N LEU A 796 -7.46 19.62 -12.22
CA LEU A 796 -7.16 18.70 -13.31
C LEU A 796 -6.32 17.55 -12.79
N SER A 797 -6.72 16.33 -13.09
CA SER A 797 -5.87 15.16 -12.87
C SER A 797 -5.47 14.56 -14.22
N GLY A 798 -4.27 14.01 -14.28
CA GLY A 798 -3.75 13.38 -15.48
C GLY A 798 -2.73 12.32 -15.13
N THR A 799 -2.38 11.52 -16.14
CA THR A 799 -1.30 10.53 -16.04
C THR A 799 -0.36 10.75 -17.21
N LEU A 800 0.90 11.01 -16.90
CA LEU A 800 1.99 10.96 -17.87
C LEU A 800 2.28 9.50 -18.19
N THR A 801 2.45 9.17 -19.45
CA THR A 801 2.72 7.80 -19.92
C THR A 801 3.80 7.82 -20.99
N THR A 802 4.36 6.66 -21.32
CA THR A 802 5.33 6.55 -22.43
C THR A 802 4.74 6.91 -23.80
N SER A 803 3.40 6.90 -23.93
CA SER A 803 2.69 7.39 -25.11
C SER A 803 2.40 8.89 -25.10
N SER A 804 2.71 9.60 -24.00
CA SER A 804 2.52 11.03 -23.92
C SER A 804 3.51 11.75 -24.85
N PRO A 805 3.12 12.87 -25.47
CA PRO A 805 4.03 13.66 -26.29
C PRO A 805 5.16 14.24 -25.43
N THR A 806 6.27 14.59 -26.09
CA THR A 806 7.45 15.13 -25.40
C THR A 806 7.76 16.56 -25.83
N TYR A 807 8.37 17.33 -24.93
CA TYR A 807 8.91 18.67 -25.21
C TYR A 807 10.09 18.97 -24.29
N ALA A 808 10.94 19.93 -24.65
CA ALA A 808 11.94 20.46 -23.74
C ALA A 808 11.28 21.49 -22.79
N HIS A 809 11.22 21.21 -21.49
CA HIS A 809 10.73 22.19 -20.51
C HIS A 809 11.77 23.31 -20.29
N ALA A 810 11.39 24.40 -19.59
CA ALA A 810 12.37 25.41 -19.18
C ALA A 810 13.03 25.03 -17.85
N THR A 811 14.21 25.57 -17.54
CA THR A 811 14.92 25.27 -16.27
C THR A 811 14.69 26.35 -15.21
N GLY A 812 14.34 25.94 -13.99
CA GLY A 812 14.37 26.78 -12.77
C GLY A 812 12.99 27.17 -12.23
N ASP A 813 12.99 27.75 -11.03
CA ASP A 813 11.79 28.15 -10.30
C ASP A 813 11.28 29.52 -10.73
N ASN A 814 9.96 29.59 -10.95
CA ASN A 814 9.21 30.81 -11.21
C ASN A 814 9.79 31.69 -12.34
N VAL A 815 10.39 31.06 -13.34
CA VAL A 815 11.12 31.70 -14.43
C VAL A 815 10.18 32.33 -15.45
N THR A 816 10.57 33.47 -16.03
CA THR A 816 9.84 34.18 -17.11
C THR A 816 10.59 34.20 -18.44
N VAL A 817 11.83 33.69 -18.45
CA VAL A 817 12.67 33.55 -19.63
C VAL A 817 12.83 32.06 -19.91
N TYR A 818 12.61 31.65 -21.16
CA TYR A 818 12.72 30.26 -21.56
C TYR A 818 14.20 29.89 -21.79
N SER A 819 14.72 29.01 -20.95
CA SER A 819 16.02 28.35 -21.11
C SER A 819 15.78 26.83 -21.20
N PRO A 820 16.10 26.17 -22.34
CA PRO A 820 15.72 24.77 -22.56
C PRO A 820 16.42 23.82 -21.58
N GLY A 821 15.62 22.96 -20.96
CA GLY A 821 16.01 21.85 -20.09
C GLY A 821 15.84 20.49 -20.75
N SER A 822 15.43 19.50 -19.97
CA SER A 822 15.30 18.12 -20.44
C SER A 822 14.07 17.92 -21.33
N THR A 823 14.14 16.94 -22.23
CA THR A 823 12.95 16.50 -22.98
C THR A 823 12.12 15.57 -22.09
N VAL A 824 10.86 15.93 -21.83
CA VAL A 824 10.00 15.25 -20.85
C VAL A 824 8.64 14.91 -21.45
N TYR A 825 7.99 13.88 -20.91
CA TYR A 825 6.59 13.60 -21.20
C TYR A 825 5.72 14.71 -20.64
N TYR A 826 4.77 15.20 -21.44
CA TYR A 826 3.88 16.27 -21.00
C TYR A 826 2.43 15.99 -21.34
N ARG A 827 1.57 16.71 -20.64
CA ARG A 827 0.18 16.96 -21.02
C ARG A 827 -0.07 18.46 -21.03
N SER A 828 -0.75 18.91 -22.07
CA SER A 828 -1.12 20.32 -22.22
C SER A 828 -2.62 20.48 -22.10
N TYR A 829 -3.05 21.54 -21.42
CA TYR A 829 -4.43 21.90 -21.22
C TYR A 829 -4.65 23.33 -21.71
N THR A 830 -5.50 23.48 -22.72
CA THR A 830 -5.86 24.77 -23.28
C THR A 830 -7.11 25.29 -22.59
N PHE A 831 -7.12 26.56 -22.20
CA PHE A 831 -8.28 27.22 -21.61
C PHE A 831 -8.37 28.68 -22.04
N THR A 832 -9.57 29.26 -22.01
CA THR A 832 -9.80 30.68 -22.24
C THR A 832 -10.19 31.34 -20.93
N ALA A 833 -9.47 32.39 -20.52
CA ALA A 833 -9.69 33.04 -19.24
C ALA A 833 -11.11 33.65 -19.18
N PRO A 834 -11.97 33.22 -18.23
CA PRO A 834 -13.35 33.70 -18.16
C PRO A 834 -13.47 35.12 -17.60
N ALA A 835 -12.47 35.58 -16.85
CA ALA A 835 -12.34 36.92 -16.28
C ALA A 835 -10.86 37.32 -16.18
N SER A 836 -10.59 38.62 -16.07
CA SER A 836 -9.24 39.14 -15.80
C SER A 836 -8.93 39.06 -14.31
N GLY A 837 -7.71 38.64 -13.93
CA GLY A 837 -7.32 38.55 -12.52
C GLY A 837 -6.11 37.65 -12.28
N THR A 838 -5.60 37.66 -11.05
CA THR A 838 -4.47 36.81 -10.64
C THR A 838 -4.91 35.38 -10.40
N GLN A 839 -4.19 34.45 -11.01
CA GLN A 839 -4.47 33.02 -10.98
C GLN A 839 -3.22 32.25 -10.53
N THR A 840 -3.39 31.35 -9.58
CA THR A 840 -2.34 30.42 -9.13
C THR A 840 -2.67 29.01 -9.62
N PHE A 841 -1.66 28.29 -10.09
CA PHE A 841 -1.70 26.88 -10.48
C PHE A 841 -0.67 26.13 -9.63
N GLU A 842 -1.09 25.04 -8.99
CA GLU A 842 -0.27 24.28 -8.06
C GLU A 842 -0.53 22.79 -8.25
N ILE A 843 0.51 21.97 -8.32
CA ILE A 843 0.35 20.52 -8.18
C ILE A 843 0.14 20.22 -6.70
N THR A 844 -0.99 19.58 -6.39
CA THR A 844 -1.42 19.29 -5.00
C THR A 844 -1.28 17.83 -4.62
N ALA A 845 -1.08 16.95 -5.61
CA ALA A 845 -0.73 15.55 -5.41
C ALA A 845 -0.06 15.00 -6.67
N ALA A 846 0.94 14.15 -6.51
CA ALA A 846 1.55 13.40 -7.59
C ALA A 846 1.96 12.00 -7.10
N ALA A 847 1.98 11.05 -8.03
CA ALA A 847 2.46 9.68 -7.87
C ALA A 847 3.16 9.30 -9.18
N LEU A 848 4.35 9.84 -9.37
CA LEU A 848 5.17 9.67 -10.57
C LEU A 848 6.07 8.44 -10.45
N SER A 849 6.45 7.88 -11.59
CA SER A 849 7.35 6.72 -11.72
C SER A 849 8.82 7.10 -11.52
N ASP A 850 9.07 8.18 -10.79
CA ASP A 850 10.39 8.77 -10.57
C ASP A 850 10.93 8.45 -9.18
N GLY A 851 10.51 7.29 -8.63
CA GLY A 851 10.97 6.83 -7.33
C GLY A 851 10.42 7.68 -6.20
N GLY A 852 9.10 7.95 -6.22
CA GLY A 852 8.40 8.67 -5.14
C GLY A 852 8.72 10.17 -5.01
N ASN A 853 9.67 10.70 -5.77
CA ASN A 853 10.05 12.12 -5.76
C ASN A 853 8.91 13.04 -6.21
N ASN A 854 8.03 12.54 -7.08
CA ASN A 854 6.86 13.29 -7.55
C ASN A 854 7.22 14.64 -8.18
N ASP A 855 8.40 14.69 -8.80
CA ASP A 855 9.06 15.89 -9.28
C ASP A 855 8.39 16.40 -10.57
N THR A 856 7.57 17.44 -10.43
CA THR A 856 6.75 18.01 -11.51
C THR A 856 7.37 19.27 -12.08
N TYR A 857 6.90 19.68 -13.26
CA TYR A 857 7.15 21.02 -13.80
C TYR A 857 5.87 21.60 -14.38
N LEU A 858 5.58 22.87 -14.10
CA LEU A 858 4.48 23.62 -14.70
C LEU A 858 5.00 24.70 -15.64
N ALA A 859 4.42 24.79 -16.84
CA ALA A 859 4.69 25.89 -17.77
C ALA A 859 3.41 26.51 -18.31
N LEU A 860 3.36 27.85 -18.37
CA LEU A 860 2.22 28.61 -18.89
C LEU A 860 2.58 29.33 -20.18
N TYR A 861 1.72 29.23 -21.18
CA TYR A 861 1.85 29.83 -22.50
C TYR A 861 0.64 30.69 -22.85
N GLN A 862 0.84 31.73 -23.66
CA GLN A 862 -0.24 32.53 -24.24
C GLN A 862 -0.61 32.02 -25.65
N THR A 863 -1.90 31.97 -25.97
CA THR A 863 -2.47 31.59 -27.29
C THR A 863 -2.21 30.15 -27.74
N THR A 864 -0.96 29.75 -27.96
CA THR A 864 -0.59 28.43 -28.49
C THR A 864 0.71 27.93 -27.85
N PHE A 865 0.79 26.61 -27.67
CA PHE A 865 1.99 25.89 -27.26
C PHE A 865 2.46 25.01 -28.43
N ASN A 866 3.73 25.16 -28.83
CA ASN A 866 4.36 24.32 -29.84
C ASN A 866 5.55 23.56 -29.21
N PRO A 867 5.46 22.23 -29.04
CA PRO A 867 6.54 21.45 -28.41
C PRO A 867 7.84 21.43 -29.22
N ALA A 868 7.81 21.75 -30.51
CA ALA A 868 9.02 21.90 -31.34
C ALA A 868 9.68 23.28 -31.21
N SER A 869 8.99 24.26 -30.63
CA SER A 869 9.52 25.61 -30.36
C SER A 869 8.96 26.17 -29.04
N PRO A 870 9.23 25.49 -27.91
CA PRO A 870 8.62 25.77 -26.61
C PRO A 870 9.09 27.10 -25.98
N GLY A 871 10.01 27.85 -26.58
CA GLY A 871 10.30 29.21 -26.14
C GLY A 871 9.30 30.26 -26.65
N ILE A 872 8.53 29.94 -27.69
CA ILE A 872 7.56 30.87 -28.27
C ILE A 872 6.30 30.89 -27.41
N ASN A 873 5.81 32.09 -27.10
CA ASN A 873 4.65 32.36 -26.25
C ASN A 873 4.77 31.88 -24.78
N PHE A 874 5.97 31.47 -24.35
CA PHE A 874 6.22 31.11 -22.95
C PHE A 874 6.06 32.35 -22.05
N LEU A 875 5.25 32.21 -21.00
CA LEU A 875 5.00 33.29 -20.03
C LEU A 875 5.70 33.03 -18.70
N ARG A 876 5.63 31.78 -18.22
CA ARG A 876 6.17 31.40 -16.91
C ARG A 876 6.41 29.90 -16.84
N GLY A 877 7.40 29.48 -16.07
CA GLY A 877 7.61 28.08 -15.70
C GLY A 877 8.07 27.97 -14.26
N ASP A 878 7.79 26.83 -13.63
CA ASP A 878 8.11 26.60 -12.24
C ASP A 878 8.28 25.10 -11.96
N ASP A 879 9.24 24.79 -11.08
CA ASP A 879 9.66 23.45 -10.71
C ASP A 879 9.22 23.11 -9.28
N ASP A 880 9.72 23.85 -8.27
CA ASP A 880 9.66 23.47 -6.85
C ASP A 880 8.92 24.47 -5.93
N SER A 881 8.18 25.46 -6.45
CA SER A 881 7.64 26.55 -5.60
C SER A 881 6.38 26.20 -4.79
N GLY A 882 5.89 24.96 -4.87
CA GLY A 882 4.66 24.46 -4.22
C GLY A 882 4.89 23.66 -2.95
N VAL A 883 3.80 23.10 -2.41
CA VAL A 883 3.86 22.20 -1.24
C VAL A 883 4.67 20.94 -1.59
N ASP A 884 5.49 20.46 -0.67
CA ASP A 884 6.36 19.28 -0.85
C ASP A 884 7.29 19.35 -2.07
N ARG A 885 7.73 20.56 -2.45
CA ARG A 885 8.55 20.83 -3.66
C ARG A 885 7.84 20.44 -4.97
N LEU A 886 6.51 20.44 -4.98
CA LEU A 886 5.75 20.32 -6.21
C LEU A 886 5.71 21.68 -6.93
N SER A 887 5.32 21.70 -8.21
CA SER A 887 5.36 22.95 -8.97
C SER A 887 4.20 23.88 -8.66
N LYS A 888 4.49 25.18 -8.61
CA LYS A 888 3.51 26.24 -8.38
C LYS A 888 3.86 27.53 -9.10
N LEU A 889 2.96 28.01 -9.96
CA LEU A 889 3.13 29.32 -10.61
C LEU A 889 1.91 30.21 -10.43
N THR A 890 2.15 31.53 -10.39
CA THR A 890 1.12 32.56 -10.31
C THR A 890 1.26 33.53 -11.49
N HIS A 891 0.15 33.84 -12.16
CA HIS A 891 0.11 34.77 -13.29
C HIS A 891 -1.21 35.55 -13.36
N SER A 892 -1.19 36.78 -13.84
CA SER A 892 -2.39 37.59 -14.06
C SER A 892 -2.96 37.33 -15.46
N LEU A 893 -4.15 36.74 -15.52
CA LEU A 893 -4.85 36.41 -16.76
C LEU A 893 -5.67 37.61 -17.27
N VAL A 894 -5.88 37.66 -18.59
CA VAL A 894 -6.74 38.65 -19.27
C VAL A 894 -7.98 37.94 -19.82
N GLN A 895 -9.17 38.45 -19.49
CA GLN A 895 -10.45 37.91 -19.94
C GLN A 895 -10.49 37.71 -21.47
N GLY A 896 -11.01 36.56 -21.91
CA GLY A 896 -11.16 36.22 -23.32
C GLY A 896 -9.87 35.77 -24.01
N THR A 897 -8.73 35.82 -23.33
CA THR A 897 -7.45 35.35 -23.87
C THR A 897 -7.31 33.84 -23.66
N THR A 898 -6.87 33.12 -24.68
CA THR A 898 -6.54 31.70 -24.60
C THR A 898 -5.14 31.50 -24.04
N TYR A 899 -4.98 30.55 -23.14
CA TYR A 899 -3.73 30.12 -22.54
C TYR A 899 -3.59 28.61 -22.65
N VAL A 900 -2.35 28.12 -22.58
CA VAL A 900 -2.05 26.70 -22.50
C VAL A 900 -1.18 26.48 -21.26
N ILE A 901 -1.64 25.63 -20.34
CA ILE A 901 -0.82 25.15 -19.25
C ILE A 901 -0.29 23.76 -19.59
N VAL A 902 1.00 23.57 -19.42
CA VAL A 902 1.70 22.33 -19.68
C VAL A 902 2.15 21.77 -18.34
N VAL A 903 1.72 20.54 -18.06
CA VAL A 903 2.15 19.76 -16.90
C VAL A 903 3.08 18.68 -17.42
N SER A 904 4.27 18.60 -16.83
CA SER A 904 5.22 17.52 -17.09
C SER A 904 5.85 17.06 -15.79
N ALA A 905 6.60 15.96 -15.86
CA ALA A 905 7.64 15.73 -14.88
C ALA A 905 8.80 16.68 -15.17
N TYR A 906 9.66 16.91 -14.19
CA TYR A 906 10.92 17.61 -14.43
C TYR A 906 11.93 16.74 -15.20
N ASN A 907 11.90 15.41 -14.98
CA ASN A 907 12.89 14.49 -15.51
C ASN A 907 12.39 13.71 -16.73
N ASN A 908 13.31 13.41 -17.67
CA ASN A 908 13.01 12.63 -18.87
C ASN A 908 12.57 11.20 -18.51
N GLY A 909 11.63 10.64 -19.27
CA GLY A 909 11.18 9.26 -19.10
C GLY A 909 10.17 9.04 -17.97
N VAL A 910 9.86 10.06 -17.17
CA VAL A 910 8.97 9.94 -16.00
C VAL A 910 7.50 9.93 -16.41
N THR A 911 6.80 8.91 -15.92
CA THR A 911 5.37 8.68 -16.11
C THR A 911 4.65 8.77 -14.76
N GLY A 912 3.35 8.55 -14.69
CA GLY A 912 2.58 8.50 -13.44
C GLY A 912 1.57 9.63 -13.29
N SER A 913 0.80 9.58 -12.20
CA SER A 913 -0.37 10.45 -12.03
C SER A 913 -0.06 11.75 -11.31
N TYR A 914 -0.81 12.79 -11.62
CA TYR A 914 -0.76 14.07 -10.91
C TYR A 914 -2.15 14.67 -10.78
N THR A 915 -2.29 15.60 -9.84
CA THR A 915 -3.45 16.47 -9.64
C THR A 915 -2.96 17.90 -9.48
N MET A 916 -3.44 18.78 -10.36
CA MET A 916 -3.19 20.21 -10.36
C MET A 916 -4.45 20.95 -9.92
N GLN A 917 -4.31 21.95 -9.06
CA GLN A 917 -5.37 22.85 -8.65
C GLN A 917 -5.09 24.29 -9.11
N ALA A 918 -6.13 24.92 -9.66
CA ALA A 918 -6.21 26.35 -9.92
C ALA A 918 -6.95 27.05 -8.76
N SER A 919 -6.48 28.23 -8.35
CA SER A 919 -7.15 29.07 -7.34
C SER A 919 -8.59 29.48 -7.69
N THR A 920 -8.99 29.45 -8.97
CA THR A 920 -10.40 29.56 -9.41
C THR A 920 -10.71 28.57 -10.55
N PRO A 921 -11.94 28.06 -10.69
CA PRO A 921 -12.29 27.14 -11.77
C PRO A 921 -12.19 27.77 -13.17
N LEU A 922 -11.40 27.16 -14.07
CA LEU A 922 -11.10 27.72 -15.39
C LEU A 922 -10.86 26.69 -16.49
N PHE A 923 -10.70 25.42 -16.15
CA PHE A 923 -10.49 24.36 -17.15
C PHE A 923 -11.82 23.79 -17.63
N VAL A 924 -11.99 23.58 -18.93
CA VAL A 924 -13.18 22.89 -19.45
C VAL A 924 -13.12 21.43 -19.01
N GLY A 925 -14.09 21.00 -18.20
CA GLY A 925 -14.24 19.60 -17.79
C GLY A 925 -14.68 18.68 -18.93
N GLY A 926 -14.72 17.38 -18.67
CA GLY A 926 -15.08 16.36 -19.65
C GLY A 926 -16.36 16.69 -20.42
N THR A 927 -16.29 16.54 -21.74
CA THR A 927 -17.43 16.78 -22.63
C THR A 927 -18.60 15.87 -22.24
N PRO A 928 -19.83 16.38 -22.05
CA PRO A 928 -20.96 15.59 -21.58
C PRO A 928 -21.28 14.43 -22.51
N ASN A 929 -21.49 13.25 -21.93
CA ASN A 929 -21.84 12.04 -22.65
C ASN A 929 -23.33 11.74 -22.52
N TRP A 930 -23.96 11.39 -23.63
CA TRP A 930 -25.38 11.14 -23.74
C TRP A 930 -25.65 9.66 -23.96
N PHE A 931 -26.68 9.13 -23.30
CA PHE A 931 -27.02 7.71 -23.25
C PHE A 931 -28.52 7.52 -23.41
N THR A 932 -28.93 6.31 -23.78
CA THR A 932 -30.33 5.88 -23.84
C THR A 932 -30.81 5.16 -22.58
N SER A 933 -29.91 4.83 -21.65
CA SER A 933 -30.20 4.10 -20.42
C SER A 933 -29.70 4.82 -19.17
N ALA A 934 -30.37 4.57 -18.03
CA ALA A 934 -29.99 5.13 -16.72
C ALA A 934 -28.66 4.57 -16.20
N SER A 935 -28.23 3.39 -16.66
CA SER A 935 -26.97 2.75 -16.34
C SER A 935 -26.53 1.81 -17.48
N GLY A 936 -25.24 1.49 -17.55
CA GLY A 936 -24.66 0.62 -18.59
C GLY A 936 -24.69 1.22 -20.02
N GLY A 937 -24.15 0.51 -21.00
CA GLY A 937 -24.12 0.94 -22.40
C GLY A 937 -23.12 2.07 -22.73
N SER A 938 -22.81 2.22 -24.02
CA SER A 938 -21.90 3.23 -24.55
C SER A 938 -22.62 4.57 -24.80
N ALA A 939 -21.86 5.67 -24.79
CA ALA A 939 -22.38 6.98 -25.15
C ALA A 939 -22.79 6.99 -26.63
N ILE A 940 -23.97 7.56 -26.93
CA ILE A 940 -24.48 7.74 -28.29
C ILE A 940 -24.09 9.10 -28.88
N PHE A 941 -23.68 10.04 -28.03
CA PHE A 941 -23.22 11.36 -28.43
C PHE A 941 -22.38 11.99 -27.31
N THR A 942 -21.45 12.86 -27.69
CA THR A 942 -20.59 13.61 -26.76
C THR A 942 -20.62 15.08 -27.14
N GLY A 943 -21.10 15.95 -26.25
CA GLY A 943 -21.28 17.37 -26.54
C GLY A 943 -22.22 18.08 -25.56
N THR A 944 -22.13 19.41 -25.52
CA THR A 944 -22.96 20.25 -24.63
C THR A 944 -24.37 20.51 -25.17
N VAL A 945 -24.55 20.37 -26.49
CA VAL A 945 -25.83 20.46 -27.18
C VAL A 945 -26.07 19.15 -27.91
N PHE A 946 -27.07 18.40 -27.48
CA PHE A 946 -27.45 17.13 -28.08
C PHE A 946 -28.76 17.25 -28.86
N ASN A 947 -28.66 17.11 -30.17
CA ASN A 947 -29.79 16.88 -31.06
C ASN A 947 -29.86 15.38 -31.40
N PRO A 948 -30.86 14.63 -30.89
CA PRO A 948 -30.96 13.19 -31.14
C PRO A 948 -31.44 12.83 -32.56
N VAL A 949 -31.93 13.80 -33.34
CA VAL A 949 -32.55 13.54 -34.65
C VAL A 949 -31.49 13.07 -35.66
N GLY A 950 -31.67 11.86 -36.19
CA GLY A 950 -30.76 11.23 -37.15
C GLY A 950 -29.48 10.64 -36.53
N VAL A 951 -29.30 10.73 -35.21
CA VAL A 951 -28.15 10.16 -34.51
C VAL A 951 -28.33 8.63 -34.38
N ALA A 952 -27.34 7.87 -34.85
CA ALA A 952 -27.37 6.41 -34.78
C ALA A 952 -27.51 5.94 -33.32
N GLY A 953 -28.45 5.01 -33.06
CA GLY A 953 -28.70 4.48 -31.72
C GLY A 953 -29.56 5.37 -30.81
N ALA A 954 -29.87 6.62 -31.21
CA ALA A 954 -30.73 7.51 -30.41
C ALA A 954 -32.23 7.16 -30.48
N GLY A 955 -32.64 6.34 -31.45
CA GLY A 955 -34.05 5.95 -31.64
C GLY A 955 -34.95 7.05 -32.22
N VAL A 956 -34.37 8.17 -32.69
CA VAL A 956 -35.10 9.30 -33.29
C VAL A 956 -34.55 9.55 -34.71
N PRO A 957 -34.96 8.78 -35.73
CA PRO A 957 -34.39 8.90 -37.08
C PRO A 957 -34.76 10.20 -37.78
N ASN A 958 -35.93 10.77 -37.47
CA ASN A 958 -36.46 12.02 -38.00
C ASN A 958 -37.52 12.59 -37.02
N THR A 959 -38.09 13.75 -37.35
CA THR A 959 -39.17 14.37 -36.57
C THR A 959 -40.58 14.03 -37.08
N ALA A 960 -40.74 13.00 -37.92
CA ALA A 960 -42.03 12.64 -38.53
C ALA A 960 -42.95 11.84 -37.59
N THR A 961 -42.38 11.10 -36.63
CA THR A 961 -43.16 10.31 -35.66
C THR A 961 -43.21 11.02 -34.31
N PRO A 962 -44.40 11.41 -33.83
CA PRO A 962 -44.55 12.02 -32.52
C PRO A 962 -44.22 11.05 -31.37
N GLY A 963 -43.69 11.58 -30.28
CA GLY A 963 -43.32 10.79 -29.12
C GLY A 963 -42.40 11.56 -28.17
N THR A 964 -42.15 10.97 -27.01
CA THR A 964 -41.17 11.46 -26.05
C THR A 964 -40.11 10.39 -25.86
N THR A 965 -38.85 10.75 -26.08
CA THR A 965 -37.70 9.88 -25.85
C THR A 965 -36.92 10.39 -24.65
N THR A 966 -36.64 9.50 -23.70
CA THR A 966 -35.80 9.80 -22.53
C THR A 966 -34.35 9.51 -22.86
N PHE A 967 -33.50 10.48 -22.62
CA PHE A 967 -32.05 10.37 -22.68
C PHE A 967 -31.46 10.62 -21.30
N TYR A 968 -30.21 10.22 -21.14
CA TYR A 968 -29.47 10.37 -19.90
C TYR A 968 -28.14 11.04 -20.20
N VAL A 969 -27.75 12.00 -19.36
CA VAL A 969 -26.48 12.70 -19.52
C VAL A 969 -25.62 12.55 -18.27
N SER A 970 -24.33 12.34 -18.46
CA SER A 970 -23.31 12.40 -17.41
C SER A 970 -22.03 13.02 -17.95
N THR A 971 -21.05 13.21 -17.09
CA THR A 971 -19.70 13.64 -17.48
C THR A 971 -18.76 12.45 -17.56
N ALA A 972 -17.57 12.65 -18.13
CA ALA A 972 -16.54 11.62 -18.15
C ALA A 972 -16.06 11.27 -16.73
N GLU A 973 -16.13 12.22 -15.81
CA GLU A 973 -15.69 12.10 -14.41
C GLU A 973 -16.73 11.41 -13.52
N SER A 974 -18.00 11.35 -13.94
CA SER A 974 -19.11 10.74 -13.18
C SER A 974 -20.05 9.90 -14.05
N VAL A 975 -19.50 8.98 -14.85
CA VAL A 975 -20.27 8.18 -15.84
C VAL A 975 -21.46 7.43 -15.22
N ALA A 976 -21.33 6.99 -13.96
CA ALA A 976 -22.37 6.31 -13.21
C ALA A 976 -23.51 7.23 -12.74
N CYS A 977 -23.26 8.54 -12.64
CA CYS A 977 -24.20 9.53 -12.11
C CYS A 977 -24.95 10.24 -13.24
N ARG A 978 -25.86 9.51 -13.88
CA ARG A 978 -26.60 9.99 -15.04
C ARG A 978 -27.87 10.74 -14.66
N ARG A 979 -28.18 11.81 -15.36
CA ARG A 979 -29.41 12.59 -15.22
C ARG A 979 -30.34 12.37 -16.41
N ALA A 980 -31.58 11.98 -16.14
CA ALA A 980 -32.61 11.85 -17.16
C ALA A 980 -33.05 13.22 -17.71
N THR A 981 -33.37 13.26 -19.00
CA THR A 981 -33.88 14.41 -19.74
C THR A 981 -34.69 13.93 -20.94
N THR A 982 -35.63 14.73 -21.45
CA THR A 982 -36.56 14.28 -22.50
C THR A 982 -36.52 15.14 -23.75
N PHE A 983 -36.50 14.48 -24.90
CA PHE A 983 -36.73 15.08 -26.20
C PHE A 983 -38.13 14.71 -26.69
N THR A 984 -38.96 15.70 -26.97
CA THR A 984 -40.36 15.50 -27.34
C THR A 984 -40.66 16.02 -28.74
N ILE A 985 -41.15 15.13 -29.60
CA ILE A 985 -41.74 15.49 -30.89
C ILE A 985 -43.24 15.66 -30.66
N LEU A 986 -43.70 16.90 -30.70
CA LEU A 986 -45.11 17.26 -30.48
C LEU A 986 -45.93 16.84 -31.70
N THR A 987 -46.88 15.92 -31.49
CA THR A 987 -47.90 15.61 -32.50
C THR A 987 -48.77 16.82 -32.76
N THR A 988 -49.03 17.06 -34.04
CA THR A 988 -50.03 18.00 -34.48
C THR A 988 -50.85 17.37 -35.60
N ALA A 989 -51.49 16.24 -35.32
CA ALA A 989 -52.49 15.69 -36.22
C ALA A 989 -53.60 16.73 -36.47
N PRO A 990 -54.07 16.92 -37.72
CA PRO A 990 -55.15 17.84 -38.01
C PRO A 990 -56.43 17.39 -37.26
N PRO A 991 -57.19 18.33 -36.66
CA PRO A 991 -58.44 18.00 -36.02
C PRO A 991 -59.49 17.60 -37.06
N THR A 992 -60.44 16.76 -36.64
CA THR A 992 -61.60 16.40 -37.44
C THR A 992 -62.72 17.40 -37.15
N VAL A 993 -63.08 18.21 -38.14
CA VAL A 993 -64.16 19.20 -38.03
C VAL A 993 -65.48 18.64 -38.58
N THR A 994 -66.60 19.04 -37.99
CA THR A 994 -67.94 18.72 -38.50
C THR A 994 -68.54 19.91 -39.25
N SER A 995 -69.27 19.65 -40.34
CA SER A 995 -70.03 20.65 -41.10
C SER A 995 -71.42 20.87 -40.52
N THR A 996 -71.93 22.09 -40.62
CA THR A 996 -73.26 22.46 -40.08
C THR A 996 -73.95 23.54 -40.92
N THR A 997 -75.27 23.68 -40.79
CA THR A 997 -76.10 24.63 -41.55
C THR A 997 -76.66 25.70 -40.60
N LEU A 998 -76.57 26.97 -40.99
CA LEU A 998 -76.99 28.13 -40.21
C LEU A 998 -78.06 28.95 -40.91
N THR A 999 -78.87 29.66 -40.13
CA THR A 999 -79.86 30.63 -40.63
C THR A 999 -79.28 32.05 -40.63
N GLN A 1000 -79.53 32.87 -41.67
CA GLN A 1000 -78.99 34.24 -41.80
C GLN A 1000 -79.35 35.09 -40.56
N GLY A 1001 -78.34 35.62 -39.88
CA GLY A 1001 -78.48 36.40 -38.64
C GLY A 1001 -78.14 35.64 -37.34
N ASN A 1002 -77.95 34.31 -37.41
CA ASN A 1002 -77.56 33.48 -36.27
C ASN A 1002 -76.04 33.20 -36.24
N SER A 1003 -75.51 32.96 -35.05
CA SER A 1003 -74.11 32.57 -34.82
C SER A 1003 -73.98 31.06 -34.61
N VAL A 1004 -72.90 30.42 -35.07
CA VAL A 1004 -72.60 29.00 -34.80
C VAL A 1004 -71.26 28.82 -34.11
N VAL A 1005 -71.22 27.88 -33.18
CA VAL A 1005 -69.98 27.32 -32.65
C VAL A 1005 -69.67 26.05 -33.45
N LEU A 1006 -68.63 26.09 -34.29
CA LEU A 1006 -68.11 24.88 -34.90
C LEU A 1006 -67.34 24.09 -33.85
N SER A 1007 -67.49 22.76 -33.88
CA SER A 1007 -66.74 21.85 -33.03
C SER A 1007 -65.78 21.00 -33.87
N ALA A 1008 -64.65 20.66 -33.27
CA ALA A 1008 -63.70 19.73 -33.84
C ALA A 1008 -63.25 18.74 -32.76
N SER A 1009 -63.04 17.49 -33.15
CA SER A 1009 -62.49 16.44 -32.30
C SER A 1009 -61.06 16.09 -32.74
N GLY A 1010 -60.26 15.51 -31.86
CA GLY A 1010 -58.89 15.07 -32.18
C GLY A 1010 -57.76 15.96 -31.65
N CYS A 1011 -58.03 17.20 -31.21
CA CYS A 1011 -57.08 17.95 -30.39
C CYS A 1011 -57.12 17.44 -28.94
N THR A 1012 -56.19 16.56 -28.57
CA THR A 1012 -56.12 15.97 -27.23
C THR A 1012 -54.86 16.42 -26.47
N GLY A 1013 -55.00 16.65 -25.15
CA GLY A 1013 -53.92 17.06 -24.25
C GLY A 1013 -54.17 18.40 -23.54
N THR A 1014 -53.62 18.56 -22.35
CA THR A 1014 -53.87 19.69 -21.43
C THR A 1014 -53.40 21.06 -21.95
N THR A 1015 -52.51 21.09 -22.94
CA THR A 1015 -51.98 22.32 -23.57
C THR A 1015 -52.41 22.50 -25.03
N ALA A 1016 -53.32 21.66 -25.53
CA ALA A 1016 -53.82 21.75 -26.89
C ALA A 1016 -55.01 22.72 -26.97
N LEU A 1017 -54.90 23.76 -27.78
CA LEU A 1017 -55.96 24.71 -28.10
C LEU A 1017 -56.47 24.46 -29.51
N LEU A 1018 -57.78 24.41 -29.69
CA LEU A 1018 -58.39 24.38 -31.01
C LEU A 1018 -58.45 25.81 -31.57
N ARG A 1019 -57.85 26.05 -32.73
CA ARG A 1019 -57.88 27.34 -33.42
C ARG A 1019 -58.64 27.20 -34.73
N TRP A 1020 -59.51 28.16 -35.01
CA TRP A 1020 -60.32 28.19 -36.23
C TRP A 1020 -59.83 29.28 -37.17
N TYR A 1021 -59.92 29.01 -38.46
CA TYR A 1021 -59.48 29.91 -39.50
C TYR A 1021 -60.52 29.94 -40.61
N GLN A 1022 -60.72 31.10 -41.20
CA GLN A 1022 -61.48 31.21 -42.45
C GLN A 1022 -60.58 30.77 -43.61
N THR A 1023 -61.08 29.92 -44.51
CA THR A 1023 -60.29 29.43 -45.66
C THR A 1023 -59.85 30.55 -46.58
N VAL A 1024 -60.67 31.58 -46.72
CA VAL A 1024 -60.38 32.79 -47.49
C VAL A 1024 -59.55 33.73 -46.63
N GLY A 1025 -58.30 33.98 -47.04
CA GLY A 1025 -57.37 34.90 -46.36
C GLY A 1025 -56.63 34.30 -45.16
N ASP A 1026 -56.90 33.04 -44.77
CA ASP A 1026 -56.24 32.34 -43.66
C ASP A 1026 -56.26 33.13 -42.33
N GLY A 1027 -57.27 33.99 -42.14
CA GLY A 1027 -57.46 34.75 -40.90
C GLY A 1027 -57.99 33.89 -39.77
N GLU A 1028 -57.36 33.97 -38.60
CA GLU A 1028 -57.85 33.31 -37.38
C GLU A 1028 -59.20 33.93 -36.96
N VAL A 1029 -60.15 33.08 -36.59
CA VAL A 1029 -61.49 33.46 -36.13
C VAL A 1029 -61.77 32.86 -34.77
N SER A 1030 -62.51 33.58 -33.94
CA SER A 1030 -63.01 33.09 -32.65
C SER A 1030 -64.42 32.56 -32.80
N MET A 1031 -64.73 31.43 -32.15
CA MET A 1031 -66.09 30.91 -32.11
C MET A 1031 -66.89 31.59 -30.99
N PRO A 1032 -68.20 31.88 -31.19
CA PRO A 1032 -69.00 31.57 -32.37
C PRO A 1032 -68.77 32.53 -33.56
N VAL A 1033 -68.99 32.03 -34.79
CA VAL A 1033 -68.94 32.82 -36.05
C VAL A 1033 -70.34 33.06 -36.62
N SER A 1034 -70.57 34.21 -37.26
CA SER A 1034 -71.87 34.62 -37.84
C SER A 1034 -71.73 35.00 -39.32
N PRO A 1035 -71.37 34.06 -40.21
CA PRO A 1035 -71.19 34.40 -41.62
C PRO A 1035 -72.51 34.83 -42.27
N THR A 1036 -72.45 35.86 -43.12
CA THR A 1036 -73.61 36.38 -43.87
C THR A 1036 -73.80 35.69 -45.23
N VAL A 1037 -72.80 34.96 -45.69
CA VAL A 1037 -72.78 34.13 -46.89
C VAL A 1037 -72.16 32.77 -46.58
N THR A 1038 -72.44 31.74 -47.38
CA THR A 1038 -71.82 30.41 -47.21
C THR A 1038 -70.29 30.55 -47.17
N THR A 1039 -69.69 30.18 -46.04
CA THR A 1039 -68.28 30.40 -45.76
C THR A 1039 -67.65 29.09 -45.29
N GLN A 1040 -66.43 28.81 -45.75
CA GLN A 1040 -65.66 27.65 -45.31
C GLN A 1040 -64.66 28.03 -44.23
N TYR A 1041 -64.56 27.17 -43.23
CA TYR A 1041 -63.62 27.28 -42.13
C TYR A 1041 -62.82 25.99 -42.04
N TYR A 1042 -61.61 26.05 -41.50
CA TYR A 1042 -60.86 24.88 -41.08
C TYR A 1042 -60.35 25.11 -39.67
N ALA A 1043 -60.07 24.01 -38.97
CA ALA A 1043 -59.47 24.08 -37.66
C ALA A 1043 -58.03 23.54 -37.69
N ARG A 1044 -57.23 24.02 -36.75
CA ARG A 1044 -55.90 23.51 -36.47
C ARG A 1044 -55.79 23.28 -34.96
N CYS A 1045 -55.09 22.22 -34.58
CA CYS A 1045 -54.65 22.06 -33.19
C CYS A 1045 -53.41 22.91 -33.00
N GLN A 1046 -53.46 23.84 -32.04
CA GLN A 1046 -52.31 24.55 -31.53
C GLN A 1046 -51.83 23.87 -30.25
N ARG A 1047 -50.54 23.59 -30.15
CA ARG A 1047 -49.91 23.17 -28.90
C ARG A 1047 -48.80 24.14 -28.55
N THR A 1048 -48.85 24.66 -27.33
CA THR A 1048 -47.78 25.52 -26.80
C THR A 1048 -47.03 24.78 -25.70
N THR A 1049 -45.71 24.75 -25.80
CA THR A 1049 -44.83 24.20 -24.74
C THR A 1049 -43.65 25.16 -24.57
N GLY A 1050 -43.60 25.85 -23.43
CA GLY A 1050 -42.70 26.99 -23.26
C GLY A 1050 -43.05 28.12 -24.24
N SER A 1051 -42.06 28.60 -24.98
CA SER A 1051 -42.22 29.61 -26.05
C SER A 1051 -42.55 29.02 -27.42
N LEU A 1052 -42.42 27.71 -27.62
CA LEU A 1052 -42.70 27.05 -28.90
C LEU A 1052 -44.19 26.82 -29.07
N THR A 1053 -44.75 27.31 -30.19
CA THR A 1053 -46.12 27.07 -30.61
C THR A 1053 -46.13 26.23 -31.88
N CYS A 1054 -46.67 25.01 -31.80
CA CYS A 1054 -46.85 24.12 -32.95
C CYS A 1054 -48.31 24.15 -33.41
N LEU A 1055 -48.53 24.32 -34.71
CA LEU A 1055 -49.85 24.23 -35.34
C LEU A 1055 -49.92 23.00 -36.23
N SER A 1056 -51.01 22.24 -36.16
CA SER A 1056 -51.28 21.10 -37.05
C SER A 1056 -51.39 21.50 -38.50
N ASP A 1057 -51.42 20.54 -39.40
CA ASP A 1057 -51.97 20.78 -40.74
C ASP A 1057 -53.42 21.27 -40.65
N LYS A 1058 -53.91 21.87 -41.74
CA LYS A 1058 -55.31 22.28 -41.85
C LYS A 1058 -56.19 21.03 -41.75
N SER A 1059 -57.26 21.09 -40.95
CA SER A 1059 -58.34 20.10 -41.08
C SER A 1059 -58.91 20.14 -42.50
N LEU A 1060 -59.71 19.12 -42.85
CA LEU A 1060 -60.65 19.29 -43.98
C LEU A 1060 -61.52 20.52 -43.73
N ASN A 1061 -61.98 21.18 -44.80
CA ASN A 1061 -62.82 22.36 -44.66
C ASN A 1061 -64.21 21.98 -44.12
N SER A 1062 -64.66 22.65 -43.07
CA SER A 1062 -66.05 22.68 -42.63
C SER A 1062 -66.78 23.81 -43.33
N THR A 1063 -67.86 23.48 -44.06
CA THR A 1063 -68.69 24.49 -44.73
C THR A 1063 -69.84 24.89 -43.81
N VAL A 1064 -69.98 26.18 -43.54
CA VAL A 1064 -71.15 26.77 -42.89
C VAL A 1064 -72.05 27.34 -43.98
N MET A 1065 -73.15 26.65 -44.28
CA MET A 1065 -74.15 27.10 -45.25
C MET A 1065 -75.13 28.06 -44.58
N VAL A 1066 -75.34 29.25 -45.17
CA VAL A 1066 -76.24 30.29 -44.62
C VAL A 1066 -77.57 30.27 -45.39
N VAL A 1067 -78.68 30.04 -44.69
CA VAL A 1067 -80.04 29.91 -45.23
C VAL A 1067 -80.96 31.00 -44.64
N PRO A 1068 -81.82 31.72 -45.39
CA PRO A 1068 -82.70 32.76 -44.81
C PRO A 1068 -83.80 32.21 -43.86
N GLY A 1069 -84.21 32.97 -42.81
CA GLY A 1069 -85.10 32.57 -41.71
C GLY A 1069 -86.63 32.63 -41.92
N THR A 1070 -87.38 32.06 -40.96
CA THR A 1070 -88.79 31.57 -40.94
C THR A 1070 -89.95 32.61 -41.05
N SER A 1071 -91.16 32.13 -41.38
CA SER A 1071 -92.35 32.87 -41.87
C SER A 1071 -93.29 33.53 -40.84
N VAL A 1072 -93.94 34.65 -41.20
CA VAL A 1072 -94.93 35.41 -40.39
C VAL A 1072 -96.37 34.94 -40.67
N GLU A 1073 -97.23 34.74 -39.65
CA GLU A 1073 -98.59 34.20 -39.82
C GLU A 1073 -99.70 35.25 -39.57
N SER A 1074 -100.84 35.17 -40.26
CA SER A 1074 -102.00 36.07 -39.99
C SER A 1074 -102.83 35.58 -38.80
N VAL A 1075 -103.32 36.47 -37.93
CA VAL A 1075 -104.10 36.10 -36.72
C VAL A 1075 -105.56 36.56 -36.72
N THR A 1076 -105.97 37.40 -37.68
CA THR A 1076 -107.38 37.73 -37.92
C THR A 1076 -107.59 38.23 -39.36
N SER A 1077 -108.84 38.30 -39.83
CA SER A 1077 -109.17 38.82 -41.16
C SER A 1077 -109.02 40.35 -41.21
N GLY A 1078 -108.48 40.92 -42.29
CA GLY A 1078 -108.31 42.37 -42.46
C GLY A 1078 -107.35 42.79 -43.58
N LEU A 1079 -106.76 43.99 -43.52
CA LEU A 1079 -105.88 44.53 -44.58
C LEU A 1079 -104.41 44.11 -44.37
N TRP A 1080 -103.69 43.75 -45.43
CA TRP A 1080 -102.28 43.32 -45.37
C TRP A 1080 -101.36 44.29 -44.61
N ASN A 1081 -101.58 45.59 -44.79
CA ASN A 1081 -100.80 46.67 -44.18
C ASN A 1081 -101.26 47.05 -42.76
N ALA A 1082 -102.21 46.32 -42.16
CA ALA A 1082 -102.62 46.51 -40.78
C ALA A 1082 -101.79 45.59 -39.86
N PRO A 1083 -101.03 46.11 -38.89
CA PRO A 1083 -100.24 45.27 -37.99
C PRO A 1083 -101.11 44.31 -37.16
N SER A 1084 -102.33 44.72 -36.83
CA SER A 1084 -103.29 43.95 -36.04
C SER A 1084 -103.77 42.65 -36.70
N THR A 1085 -103.51 42.42 -37.99
CA THR A 1085 -103.83 41.17 -38.69
C THR A 1085 -102.73 40.11 -38.64
N TRP A 1086 -101.56 40.38 -38.03
CA TRP A 1086 -100.38 39.52 -38.08
C TRP A 1086 -99.86 39.09 -36.70
N SER A 1087 -99.30 37.88 -36.60
CA SER A 1087 -99.03 37.14 -35.35
C SER A 1087 -98.03 37.77 -34.37
N CYS A 1088 -97.43 38.90 -34.74
CA CYS A 1088 -96.48 39.64 -33.92
C CYS A 1088 -96.73 41.16 -33.94
N ASN A 1089 -97.92 41.63 -34.35
CA ASN A 1089 -98.20 43.06 -34.55
C ASN A 1089 -97.18 43.76 -35.47
N CYS A 1090 -96.56 43.00 -36.36
CA CYS A 1090 -95.63 43.50 -37.37
C CYS A 1090 -96.21 43.15 -38.75
N VAL A 1091 -96.31 44.14 -39.62
CA VAL A 1091 -96.69 43.91 -41.02
C VAL A 1091 -95.51 43.23 -41.73
N PRO A 1092 -95.72 42.12 -42.46
CA PRO A 1092 -94.66 41.48 -43.22
C PRO A 1092 -94.11 42.45 -44.26
N ASN A 1093 -92.79 42.67 -44.22
CA ASN A 1093 -92.06 43.14 -45.38
C ASN A 1093 -92.28 42.12 -46.51
N GLY A 1094 -92.61 42.58 -47.73
CA GLY A 1094 -92.96 41.74 -48.88
C GLY A 1094 -91.90 40.70 -49.32
N THR A 1095 -90.73 40.64 -48.67
CA THR A 1095 -89.70 39.62 -48.90
C THR A 1095 -89.70 38.45 -47.90
N LEU A 1096 -90.54 38.47 -46.85
CA LEU A 1096 -90.63 37.36 -45.88
C LEU A 1096 -91.70 36.35 -46.31
N PRO A 1097 -91.45 35.03 -46.19
CA PRO A 1097 -92.51 34.04 -46.39
C PRO A 1097 -93.61 34.26 -45.35
N VAL A 1098 -94.89 34.21 -45.76
CA VAL A 1098 -96.03 34.40 -44.86
C VAL A 1098 -96.99 33.22 -44.92
N ARG A 1099 -97.68 32.96 -43.81
CA ARG A 1099 -98.74 31.95 -43.74
C ARG A 1099 -100.07 32.61 -43.39
N ILE A 1100 -101.02 32.54 -44.31
CA ILE A 1100 -102.34 33.15 -44.13
C ILE A 1100 -103.28 32.10 -43.52
N LEU A 1101 -103.73 32.36 -42.28
CA LEU A 1101 -104.70 31.56 -41.53
C LEU A 1101 -106.13 32.14 -41.59
N HIS A 1102 -106.28 33.43 -41.93
CA HIS A 1102 -107.55 34.17 -42.00
C HIS A 1102 -107.65 34.99 -43.30
N THR A 1103 -108.81 35.59 -43.62
CA THR A 1103 -108.98 36.33 -44.89
C THR A 1103 -108.26 37.67 -44.84
N VAL A 1104 -107.16 37.81 -45.58
CA VAL A 1104 -106.38 39.05 -45.65
C VAL A 1104 -106.49 39.68 -47.04
N THR A 1105 -106.89 40.95 -47.11
CA THR A 1105 -106.98 41.73 -48.35
C THR A 1105 -105.63 42.37 -48.64
N VAL A 1106 -105.02 42.00 -49.78
CA VAL A 1106 -103.72 42.51 -50.23
C VAL A 1106 -103.95 43.64 -51.25
N PRO A 1107 -103.49 44.88 -50.99
CA PRO A 1107 -103.56 45.97 -51.96
C PRO A 1107 -102.69 45.70 -53.19
N ASP A 1108 -103.07 46.22 -54.36
CA ASP A 1108 -102.41 46.00 -55.67
C ASP A 1108 -100.91 46.29 -55.70
N ALA A 1109 -100.40 47.08 -54.75
CA ALA A 1109 -98.98 47.40 -54.59
C ALA A 1109 -98.13 46.27 -53.97
N TYR A 1110 -98.73 45.15 -53.53
CA TYR A 1110 -98.04 44.07 -52.80
C TYR A 1110 -98.35 42.69 -53.42
N THR A 1111 -97.40 41.75 -53.30
CA THR A 1111 -97.52 40.40 -53.86
C THR A 1111 -97.45 39.35 -52.75
N GLY A 1112 -98.44 38.46 -52.64
CA GLY A 1112 -98.46 37.35 -51.68
C GLY A 1112 -98.63 35.99 -52.35
N GLN A 1113 -97.90 34.96 -51.91
CA GLN A 1113 -98.07 33.57 -52.37
C GLN A 1113 -98.86 32.74 -51.34
N ALA A 1114 -100.08 32.32 -51.69
CA ALA A 1114 -100.87 31.38 -50.89
C ALA A 1114 -100.69 29.95 -51.39
N LYS A 1115 -100.35 29.00 -50.50
CA LYS A 1115 -99.96 27.63 -50.90
C LYS A 1115 -101.03 26.54 -50.67
N GLY A 1116 -102.31 26.88 -50.50
CA GLY A 1116 -103.37 25.86 -50.39
C GLY A 1116 -104.80 26.39 -50.41
N ILE A 1117 -105.64 25.80 -51.26
CA ILE A 1117 -107.11 25.96 -51.26
C ILE A 1117 -107.70 24.57 -50.94
N ARG A 1118 -108.68 24.50 -50.03
CA ARG A 1118 -109.40 23.24 -49.68
C ARG A 1118 -110.73 23.19 -50.45
N PHE A 1119 -110.95 22.12 -51.21
CA PHE A 1119 -112.16 21.84 -51.98
C PHE A 1119 -112.93 20.68 -51.32
N SER A 1120 -114.26 20.77 -51.23
CA SER A 1120 -115.12 19.69 -50.72
C SER A 1120 -116.28 19.42 -51.69
N GLY A 1121 -116.09 18.44 -52.58
CA GLY A 1121 -117.04 17.99 -53.60
C GLY A 1121 -116.35 17.04 -54.59
N ASN A 1122 -117.10 16.21 -55.32
CA ASN A 1122 -116.54 15.06 -56.08
C ASN A 1122 -115.99 15.41 -57.49
N GLY A 1123 -115.67 16.68 -57.78
CA GLY A 1123 -115.10 17.13 -59.07
C GLY A 1123 -113.62 17.51 -58.98
N LYS A 1124 -112.89 17.46 -60.11
CA LYS A 1124 -111.47 17.87 -60.20
C LYS A 1124 -111.30 19.38 -60.37
N LEU A 1125 -110.31 19.97 -59.69
CA LEU A 1125 -109.65 21.19 -60.16
C LEU A 1125 -108.13 21.18 -59.85
N SER A 1126 -107.35 21.63 -60.84
CA SER A 1126 -105.88 21.75 -60.84
C SER A 1126 -105.44 23.20 -60.61
N VAL A 1127 -104.34 23.32 -59.86
CA VAL A 1127 -103.69 24.53 -59.31
C VAL A 1127 -103.05 25.41 -60.38
N GLN A 1128 -102.95 26.72 -60.16
CA GLN A 1128 -101.96 27.56 -60.85
C GLN A 1128 -101.38 28.68 -59.99
N GLY A 1129 -100.12 29.03 -60.26
CA GLY A 1129 -99.54 30.31 -59.89
C GLY A 1129 -99.77 31.36 -60.99
N SER A 1130 -99.97 32.61 -60.55
CA SER A 1130 -100.08 33.89 -61.28
C SER A 1130 -100.99 33.96 -62.52
N GLY A 1131 -102.21 33.42 -62.44
CA GLY A 1131 -103.28 33.71 -63.39
C GLY A 1131 -104.65 33.45 -62.77
N GLN A 1132 -105.68 34.16 -63.25
CA GLN A 1132 -107.06 34.13 -62.74
C GLN A 1132 -107.56 32.76 -62.22
N VAL A 1133 -108.25 32.77 -61.07
CA VAL A 1133 -109.40 31.89 -60.82
C VAL A 1133 -110.63 32.78 -60.66
N ALA A 1134 -111.40 32.93 -61.73
CA ALA A 1134 -112.79 33.34 -61.63
C ALA A 1134 -113.61 32.10 -61.23
N THR A 1135 -114.37 32.23 -60.15
CA THR A 1135 -115.35 31.24 -59.68
C THR A 1135 -116.60 31.32 -60.54
N LEU A 1136 -117.07 30.24 -61.16
CA LEU A 1136 -118.48 30.11 -61.54
C LEU A 1136 -118.89 28.62 -61.46
N ASN A 1137 -119.66 28.34 -60.40
CA ASN A 1137 -120.34 27.10 -59.99
C ASN A 1137 -119.51 25.84 -59.71
#